data_AF-A0A921UVE7-F1
#
_entry.id   AF-A0A921UVE7-F1
#
_cell.length_a   1.000
_cell.length_b   1.000
_cell.length_c   1.000
_cell.angle_alpha   90.00
_cell.angle_beta   90.00
_cell.angle_gamma   90.00
#
_symmetry.space_group_name_H-M   'P 1'
#
loop_
_entity.id
_entity.type
_entity.pdbx_description
1 polymer ?
#
loop_
_entity_poly.entity_id
_entity_poly.type
_entity_poly.pdbx_seq_one_letter_code
_entity_poly.pdbx_strand_id
1 'polypeptide(L)'
;MMAAAAVTRRVNAIASLDVEATNGVVAGEESRRSSSAADDSPVAKRIDDAAAKDNDVWVAIQEGDMPAGNSSQPLLFRTMKVKGSILHPYRFVILLRLIAIIAFFIWRIRNRNRDGVWLWAMSMAGDVWFGFSWVLNQLPKLNPIKRVPDLAAIRDQHESGGESTKSNSNLPGIDVFLTTVDPVDEPILYTVNSVLSILATDYPVEKYACYLSDDGGTLVHYEAMLQVASFAKLWAPFCRKHGVEPRAPESYFGVKRRQPYTGSMPEEFTSDHRRVRREYEEFKVRIDSLFSTIYQRSEAYNRKHAKDEDGVMKATWMADGTQWPGTWIEQADNHRKGQHAGIVKVILNHPSHKPQLGSPASTDSPFNFSNVDTRLPMLVYLSREKRHGYNHQKKAGAMNAMLRASAVLSNAPFLINFDCDHYINNSQAFRASMCFMLDPRDGENTAFVQFPQRFDGVDPTDRYANHNRVFFDGTMLSLNGLQGPSYLGTGTMFRRAALYGMEPPRWRAADDDGNGNGNGKEYGRSTLFINSMLDGAPNQDRRSITPVFVDGEESTTVSSELLLASLMTCAYEDGTSWGRDAGWVYDIATEDVVTGFRMHRQGWRSVYCSVEPAAFRGTAPINLTERLLQLLRWSGGSLEMFFSHSNALLAAGAARMHPLQRVAYLNMSTYPLVTVFILAYNLFPLMWLVSEQYYIQRPFGAYILYLAAIIAMIHVIGMFEVRWAGLTLLDWCRNEQFYMIGATGVYPTAVLYMALKLFTGKGIHFRLTSKQTTAEACSGDKFADLYVVRWVPLLVPTVAVLAVNVAAVGVAVGKAATWGLLTEQAQHAVLGMVFNVWILVLLYPFALGIMGQWGKKPAILFVLLVMAIGTVAVVYISFSATYPVGWSDMAASSLGTSESVIAAGSSG
;
A
#
# COMPACT_ATOMS: atom_id res chain seq x y z
N MET A 1 24.44 -5.14 -24.37
CA MET A 1 25.59 -5.16 -23.44
C MET A 1 26.69 -4.12 -23.79
N MET A 2 26.36 -2.94 -24.36
CA MET A 2 27.33 -1.81 -24.48
C MET A 2 26.75 -0.44 -24.11
N ALA A 3 25.54 -0.37 -23.53
CA ALA A 3 24.95 0.87 -23.03
C ALA A 3 25.04 1.03 -21.49
N ALA A 4 25.40 -0.04 -20.77
CA ALA A 4 25.46 -0.05 -19.30
C ALA A 4 26.85 0.30 -18.72
N ALA A 5 27.88 0.41 -19.55
CA ALA A 5 29.25 0.70 -19.10
C ALA A 5 29.68 2.17 -19.25
N ALA A 6 28.86 3.02 -19.87
CA ALA A 6 29.19 4.44 -20.12
C ALA A 6 28.66 5.41 -19.05
N VAL A 7 27.77 4.98 -18.15
CA VAL A 7 27.13 5.86 -17.15
C VAL A 7 27.87 5.83 -15.80
N THR A 8 28.76 4.87 -15.57
CA THR A 8 29.49 4.72 -14.30
C THR A 8 30.72 5.63 -14.16
N ARG A 9 31.11 6.41 -15.19
CA ARG A 9 32.28 7.30 -15.14
C ARG A 9 32.00 8.76 -14.75
N ARG A 10 30.74 9.18 -14.61
CA ARG A 10 30.39 10.58 -14.25
C ARG A 10 30.04 10.82 -12.77
N VAL A 11 30.13 9.79 -11.92
CA VAL A 11 29.80 9.90 -10.48
C VAL A 11 31.04 9.99 -9.58
N ASN A 12 32.26 9.81 -10.11
CA ASN A 12 33.51 9.86 -9.32
C ASN A 12 34.37 11.13 -9.53
N ALA A 13 33.82 12.22 -10.08
CA ALA A 13 34.57 13.45 -10.35
C ALA A 13 33.95 14.73 -9.75
N ILE A 14 33.25 14.62 -8.62
CA ILE A 14 32.85 15.79 -7.81
C ILE A 14 33.15 15.45 -6.34
N ALA A 15 34.44 15.32 -6.03
CA ALA A 15 34.94 15.22 -4.67
C ALA A 15 36.41 15.65 -4.62
N SER A 16 36.66 16.94 -4.83
CA SER A 16 37.88 17.63 -4.37
C SER A 16 37.70 19.15 -4.56
N LEU A 17 37.62 19.87 -3.43
CA LEU A 17 38.27 21.15 -3.06
C LEU A 17 38.75 22.06 -4.22
N ASP A 18 38.56 23.38 -4.24
CA ASP A 18 38.98 24.32 -3.21
C ASP A 18 38.31 25.70 -3.36
N VAL A 19 38.39 26.46 -2.27
CA VAL A 19 38.02 27.87 -2.12
C VAL A 19 39.04 28.76 -2.85
N GLU A 20 38.61 29.65 -3.72
CA GLU A 20 39.36 30.87 -4.03
C GLU A 20 38.43 32.04 -4.36
N ALA A 21 38.53 33.07 -3.52
CA ALA A 21 37.84 34.33 -3.68
C ALA A 21 38.56 35.19 -4.72
N THR A 22 37.82 35.78 -5.67
CA THR A 22 38.30 36.96 -6.41
C THR A 22 37.17 37.98 -6.56
N ASN A 23 37.48 39.19 -6.09
CA ASN A 23 36.69 40.41 -6.20
C ASN A 23 36.55 40.86 -7.66
N GLY A 24 35.36 41.32 -8.03
CA GLY A 24 35.11 41.99 -9.31
C GLY A 24 33.86 42.86 -9.22
N VAL A 25 34.07 44.12 -8.84
CA VAL A 25 33.07 45.20 -8.78
C VAL A 25 32.65 45.59 -10.20
N VAL A 26 31.35 45.54 -10.52
CA VAL A 26 30.71 46.47 -11.46
C VAL A 26 29.28 46.74 -10.98
N ALA A 27 28.99 48.02 -10.77
CA ALA A 27 27.73 48.59 -10.32
C ALA A 27 26.68 48.68 -11.45
N GLY A 28 25.40 48.59 -11.09
CA GLY A 28 24.24 48.92 -11.92
C GLY A 28 22.94 48.80 -11.11
N GLU A 29 22.30 49.94 -10.85
CA GLU A 29 21.23 50.18 -9.87
C GLU A 29 19.85 49.54 -10.15
N GLU A 30 19.28 49.03 -9.05
CA GLU A 30 17.91 49.08 -8.53
C GLU A 30 16.66 49.03 -9.45
N SER A 31 15.82 48.01 -9.17
CA SER A 31 14.38 48.20 -8.94
C SER A 31 13.88 47.22 -7.87
N ARG A 32 13.59 47.76 -6.68
CA ARG A 32 13.22 47.07 -5.44
C ARG A 32 11.86 46.35 -5.52
N ARG A 33 11.86 45.04 -5.27
CA ARG A 33 10.76 44.31 -4.59
C ARG A 33 11.35 43.71 -3.32
N SER A 34 10.75 44.04 -2.19
CA SER A 34 11.15 43.57 -0.86
C SER A 34 10.97 42.05 -0.74
N SER A 35 12.08 41.30 -0.85
CA SER A 35 12.14 39.87 -0.54
C SER A 35 12.35 39.70 0.98
N SER A 36 11.34 39.16 1.67
CA SER A 36 11.50 38.65 3.03
C SER A 36 12.44 37.43 3.03
N ALA A 37 13.33 37.35 4.01
CA ALA A 37 14.36 36.31 4.19
C ALA A 37 13.81 34.90 4.55
N ALA A 38 12.75 34.46 3.87
CA ALA A 38 12.14 33.13 4.02
C ALA A 38 12.53 32.15 2.89
N ASP A 39 13.26 32.61 1.86
CA ASP A 39 13.50 31.88 0.60
C ASP A 39 14.72 30.93 0.61
N ASP A 40 15.56 30.95 1.66
CA ASP A 40 16.85 30.23 1.69
C ASP A 40 16.83 28.92 2.51
N SER A 41 15.66 28.31 2.70
CA SER A 41 15.54 27.00 3.36
C SER A 41 15.93 25.86 2.41
N PRO A 42 16.74 24.85 2.83
CA PRO A 42 17.05 23.67 2.02
C PRO A 42 15.81 22.85 1.63
N VAL A 43 14.71 22.99 2.40
CA VAL A 43 13.42 22.37 2.10
C VAL A 43 12.64 23.22 1.09
N ALA A 44 12.63 24.55 1.26
CA ALA A 44 12.06 25.46 0.26
C ALA A 44 12.76 25.27 -1.09
N LYS A 45 14.09 25.29 -1.11
CA LYS A 45 14.90 25.01 -2.29
C LYS A 45 14.63 23.63 -2.91
N ARG A 46 14.39 22.58 -2.11
CA ARG A 46 13.98 21.26 -2.64
C ARG A 46 12.56 21.26 -3.19
N ILE A 47 11.65 22.01 -2.58
CA ILE A 47 10.27 22.17 -3.05
C ILE A 47 10.28 22.97 -4.35
N ASP A 48 11.10 24.01 -4.44
CA ASP A 48 11.28 24.84 -5.64
C ASP A 48 11.98 24.06 -6.76
N ASP A 49 13.02 23.28 -6.44
CA ASP A 49 13.69 22.37 -7.38
C ASP A 49 12.74 21.26 -7.84
N ALA A 50 11.87 20.74 -6.95
CA ALA A 50 10.86 19.75 -7.29
C ALA A 50 9.75 20.37 -8.14
N ALA A 51 9.29 21.58 -7.84
CA ALA A 51 8.30 22.32 -8.61
C ALA A 51 8.84 22.71 -9.98
N ALA A 52 10.11 23.11 -10.08
CA ALA A 52 10.79 23.37 -11.34
C ALA A 52 10.90 22.11 -12.21
N LYS A 53 11.29 20.96 -11.62
CA LYS A 53 11.29 19.67 -12.31
C LYS A 53 9.89 19.19 -12.71
N ASP A 54 8.87 19.49 -11.91
CA ASP A 54 7.48 19.14 -12.18
C ASP A 54 6.93 19.94 -13.38
N ASN A 55 7.26 21.23 -13.45
CA ASN A 55 6.94 22.11 -14.59
C ASN A 55 7.63 21.68 -15.90
N ASP A 56 8.74 20.96 -15.83
CA ASP A 56 9.42 20.41 -17.00
C ASP A 56 8.68 19.24 -17.66
N VAL A 57 7.80 18.57 -16.92
CA VAL A 57 7.09 17.35 -17.36
C VAL A 57 5.58 17.57 -17.52
N TRP A 58 4.97 18.31 -16.59
CA TRP A 58 3.53 18.48 -16.50
C TRP A 58 3.10 19.86 -16.99
N VAL A 59 1.96 19.93 -17.68
CA VAL A 59 1.36 21.18 -18.16
C VAL A 59 -0.10 21.23 -17.74
N ALA A 60 -0.52 22.39 -17.25
CA ALA A 60 -1.91 22.66 -16.91
C ALA A 60 -2.77 22.63 -18.18
N ILE A 61 -3.94 22.00 -18.11
CA ILE A 61 -4.91 22.03 -19.19
C ILE A 61 -5.53 23.44 -19.23
N GLN A 62 -5.33 24.20 -20.31
CA GLN A 62 -6.06 25.46 -20.53
C GLN A 62 -7.54 25.15 -20.79
N GLU A 63 -8.43 25.77 -20.01
CA GLU A 63 -9.85 25.41 -19.90
C GLU A 63 -10.73 26.04 -21.00
N GLY A 64 -10.28 25.97 -22.27
CA GLY A 64 -11.11 26.29 -23.44
C GLY A 64 -12.00 25.13 -23.91
N ASP A 65 -11.76 23.91 -23.43
CA ASP A 65 -12.36 22.65 -23.95
C ASP A 65 -13.27 21.92 -22.96
N MET A 66 -13.62 22.52 -21.81
CA MET A 66 -14.56 21.92 -20.85
C MET A 66 -15.93 22.60 -20.99
N PRO A 67 -17.06 21.85 -20.99
CA PRO A 67 -18.38 22.47 -21.05
C PRO A 67 -18.51 23.45 -19.89
N ALA A 68 -18.81 24.71 -20.24
CA ALA A 68 -18.91 25.80 -19.29
C ALA A 68 -19.92 25.46 -18.19
N GLY A 69 -19.41 25.11 -17.01
CA GLY A 69 -20.18 25.17 -15.78
C GLY A 69 -20.46 26.65 -15.50
N ASN A 70 -21.73 27.00 -15.36
CA ASN A 70 -22.24 28.36 -15.28
C ASN A 70 -21.87 29.12 -13.98
N SER A 71 -20.76 28.78 -13.30
CA SER A 71 -20.39 29.35 -12.01
C SER A 71 -19.15 30.23 -12.12
N SER A 72 -19.28 31.47 -11.66
CA SER A 72 -18.20 32.45 -11.47
C SER A 72 -17.26 32.10 -10.30
N GLN A 73 -17.26 30.84 -9.82
CA GLN A 73 -16.49 30.41 -8.65
C GLN A 73 -15.15 29.81 -9.08
N PRO A 74 -14.06 30.09 -8.34
CA PRO A 74 -12.76 29.52 -8.64
C PRO A 74 -12.78 28.00 -8.44
N LEU A 75 -11.99 27.29 -9.23
CA LEU A 75 -11.90 25.83 -9.14
C LEU A 75 -11.11 25.41 -7.91
N LEU A 76 -11.51 24.28 -7.32
CA LEU A 76 -10.87 23.74 -6.12
C LEU A 76 -9.65 22.87 -6.43
N PHE A 77 -9.43 22.49 -7.69
CA PHE A 77 -8.23 21.77 -8.11
C PHE A 77 -7.87 22.01 -9.57
N ARG A 78 -6.58 21.83 -9.86
CA ARG A 78 -6.00 21.93 -11.22
C ARG A 78 -5.67 20.56 -11.77
N THR A 79 -5.92 20.38 -13.07
CA THR A 79 -5.59 19.14 -13.78
C THR A 79 -4.35 19.36 -14.66
N MET A 80 -3.37 18.49 -14.50
CA MET A 80 -2.09 18.52 -15.19
C MET A 80 -1.96 17.28 -16.09
N LYS A 81 -1.51 17.48 -17.34
CA LYS A 81 -1.17 16.41 -18.29
C LYS A 81 0.32 16.38 -18.56
N VAL A 82 0.84 15.21 -18.93
CA VAL A 82 2.21 15.08 -19.41
C VAL A 82 2.37 15.88 -20.71
N LYS A 83 3.47 16.63 -20.85
CA LYS A 83 3.79 17.39 -22.07
C LYS A 83 3.72 16.51 -23.32
N GLY A 84 3.13 17.05 -24.39
CA GLY A 84 3.03 16.36 -25.68
C GLY A 84 4.38 15.90 -26.23
N SER A 85 5.46 16.66 -25.99
CA SER A 85 6.83 16.29 -26.39
C SER A 85 7.36 15.02 -25.75
N ILE A 86 6.82 14.61 -24.59
CA ILE A 86 7.14 13.35 -23.92
C ILE A 86 6.09 12.29 -24.24
N LEU A 87 4.81 12.68 -24.23
CA LEU A 87 3.67 11.78 -24.34
C LEU A 87 3.50 11.18 -25.76
N HIS A 88 3.70 11.96 -26.82
CA HIS A 88 3.53 11.46 -28.19
C HIS A 88 4.63 10.44 -28.58
N PRO A 89 5.93 10.69 -28.33
CA PRO A 89 6.96 9.68 -28.56
C PRO A 89 6.74 8.42 -27.72
N TYR A 90 6.34 8.56 -26.46
CA TYR A 90 6.00 7.42 -25.59
C TYR A 90 4.91 6.53 -26.21
N ARG A 91 3.78 7.13 -26.64
CA ARG A 91 2.68 6.41 -27.31
C ARG A 91 3.13 5.77 -28.63
N PHE A 92 3.96 6.46 -29.40
CA PHE A 92 4.48 5.94 -30.67
C PHE A 92 5.36 4.70 -30.47
N VAL A 93 6.27 4.71 -29.47
CA VAL A 93 7.11 3.53 -29.17
C VAL A 93 6.27 2.36 -28.65
N ILE A 94 5.21 2.62 -27.87
CA ILE A 94 4.27 1.57 -27.45
C ILE A 94 3.59 0.92 -28.68
N LEU A 95 3.14 1.73 -29.63
CA LEU A 95 2.53 1.23 -30.87
C LEU A 95 3.55 0.42 -31.70
N LEU A 96 4.76 0.94 -31.89
CA LEU A 96 5.85 0.24 -32.59
C LEU A 96 6.12 -1.12 -31.94
N ARG A 97 6.16 -1.17 -30.61
CA ARG A 97 6.35 -2.42 -29.87
C ARG A 97 5.20 -3.40 -30.07
N LEU A 98 3.96 -2.92 -30.06
CA LEU A 98 2.80 -3.77 -30.35
C LEU A 98 2.91 -4.40 -31.75
N ILE A 99 3.27 -3.61 -32.76
CA ILE A 99 3.51 -4.10 -34.12
C ILE A 99 4.62 -5.14 -34.15
N ALA A 100 5.74 -4.88 -33.46
CA ALA A 100 6.86 -5.81 -33.38
C ALA A 100 6.49 -7.13 -32.68
N ILE A 101 5.66 -7.09 -31.63
CA ILE A 101 5.15 -8.29 -30.95
C ILE A 101 4.24 -9.10 -31.89
N ILE A 102 3.34 -8.44 -32.64
CA ILE A 102 2.49 -9.12 -33.63
C ILE A 102 3.34 -9.75 -34.73
N ALA A 103 4.32 -9.02 -35.27
CA ALA A 103 5.25 -9.53 -36.28
C ALA A 103 6.06 -10.72 -35.75
N PHE A 104 6.53 -10.65 -34.50
CA PHE A 104 7.21 -11.73 -33.82
C PHE A 104 6.34 -12.98 -33.71
N PHE A 105 5.07 -12.85 -33.31
CA PHE A 105 4.15 -14.00 -33.25
C PHE A 105 3.86 -14.61 -34.63
N ILE A 106 3.61 -13.77 -35.65
CA ILE A 106 3.40 -14.24 -37.03
C ILE A 106 4.63 -15.02 -37.51
N TRP A 107 5.82 -14.45 -37.29
CA TRP A 107 7.08 -15.10 -37.65
C TRP A 107 7.26 -16.42 -36.90
N ARG A 108 6.96 -16.45 -35.59
CA ARG A 108 7.13 -17.62 -34.74
C ARG A 108 6.22 -18.78 -35.14
N ILE A 109 4.97 -18.48 -35.53
CA ILE A 109 4.00 -19.47 -36.03
C ILE A 109 4.44 -20.01 -37.40
N ARG A 110 4.90 -19.14 -38.31
CA ARG A 110 5.39 -19.55 -39.64
C ARG A 110 6.63 -20.45 -39.58
N ASN A 111 7.50 -20.21 -38.61
CA ASN A 111 8.76 -20.94 -38.45
C ASN A 111 8.70 -22.01 -37.35
N ARG A 112 7.57 -22.71 -37.21
CA ARG A 112 7.35 -23.69 -36.14
C ARG A 112 8.48 -24.74 -36.08
N ASN A 113 9.07 -24.93 -34.90
CA ASN A 113 10.02 -26.02 -34.68
C ASN A 113 9.28 -27.36 -34.59
N ARG A 114 9.60 -28.31 -35.50
CA ARG A 114 8.98 -29.64 -35.55
C ARG A 114 9.72 -30.66 -34.69
N ASP A 115 11.00 -30.43 -34.39
CA ASP A 115 11.85 -31.38 -33.65
C ASP A 115 11.56 -31.34 -32.13
N GLY A 116 10.99 -30.24 -31.63
CA GLY A 116 10.68 -30.01 -30.22
C GLY A 116 9.31 -29.38 -29.99
N VAL A 117 8.25 -30.01 -30.50
CA VAL A 117 6.89 -29.43 -30.52
C VAL A 117 6.39 -29.04 -29.13
N TRP A 118 6.67 -29.85 -28.10
CA TRP A 118 6.25 -29.57 -26.73
C TRP A 118 6.95 -28.34 -26.12
N LEU A 119 8.27 -28.23 -26.30
CA LEU A 119 9.05 -27.06 -25.86
C LEU A 119 8.62 -25.79 -26.60
N TRP A 120 8.41 -25.91 -27.91
CA TRP A 120 7.89 -24.81 -28.72
C TRP A 120 6.50 -24.37 -28.25
N ALA A 121 5.58 -25.32 -28.00
CA ALA A 121 4.22 -25.03 -27.58
C ALA A 121 4.18 -24.37 -26.20
N MET A 122 4.95 -24.87 -25.24
CA MET A 122 5.07 -24.28 -23.90
C MET A 122 5.62 -22.85 -23.95
N SER A 123 6.70 -22.64 -24.71
CA SER A 123 7.28 -21.31 -24.87
C SER A 123 6.35 -20.37 -25.65
N MET A 124 5.62 -20.84 -26.67
CA MET A 124 4.62 -20.05 -27.38
C MET A 124 3.50 -19.61 -26.43
N ALA A 125 2.98 -20.51 -25.59
CA ALA A 125 1.95 -20.18 -24.60
C ALA A 125 2.44 -19.10 -23.62
N GLY A 126 3.69 -19.22 -23.15
CA GLY A 126 4.30 -18.20 -22.29
C GLY A 126 4.48 -16.85 -22.98
N ASP A 127 4.94 -16.82 -24.22
CA ASP A 127 5.08 -15.56 -24.96
C ASP A 127 3.72 -14.89 -25.20
N VAL A 128 2.69 -15.66 -25.54
CA VAL A 128 1.31 -15.16 -25.67
C VAL A 128 0.84 -14.56 -24.35
N TRP A 129 1.08 -15.23 -23.23
CA TRP A 129 0.73 -14.70 -21.91
C TRP A 129 1.52 -13.43 -21.56
N PHE A 130 2.82 -13.38 -21.85
CA PHE A 130 3.64 -12.18 -21.62
C PHE A 130 3.19 -11.00 -22.49
N GLY A 131 2.87 -11.26 -23.77
CA GLY A 131 2.30 -10.26 -24.67
C GLY A 131 0.95 -9.75 -24.16
N PHE A 132 0.06 -10.64 -23.74
CA PHE A 132 -1.24 -10.30 -23.17
C PHE A 132 -1.10 -9.49 -21.87
N SER A 133 -0.32 -9.98 -20.90
CA SER A 133 -0.04 -9.30 -19.63
C SER A 133 0.57 -7.92 -19.85
N TRP A 134 1.51 -7.80 -20.79
CA TRP A 134 2.06 -6.50 -21.15
C TRP A 134 1.00 -5.54 -21.70
N VAL A 135 0.14 -5.99 -22.63
CA VAL A 135 -0.94 -5.15 -23.17
C VAL A 135 -1.89 -4.70 -22.06
N LEU A 136 -2.30 -5.62 -21.18
CA LEU A 136 -3.16 -5.30 -20.04
C LEU A 136 -2.55 -4.23 -19.11
N ASN A 137 -1.23 -4.31 -18.88
CA ASN A 137 -0.51 -3.34 -18.05
C ASN A 137 -0.26 -2.00 -18.76
N GLN A 138 -0.04 -2.01 -20.07
CA GLN A 138 0.38 -0.82 -20.81
C GLN A 138 -0.79 0.07 -21.24
N LEU A 139 -1.93 -0.52 -21.64
CA LEU A 139 -3.07 0.24 -22.16
C LEU A 139 -3.61 1.28 -21.16
N PRO A 140 -3.75 0.98 -19.84
CA PRO A 140 -4.19 1.97 -18.86
C PRO A 140 -3.22 3.15 -18.69
N LYS A 141 -1.93 2.98 -19.07
CA LYS A 141 -0.87 3.99 -18.92
C LYS A 141 -0.78 4.99 -20.08
N LEU A 142 -1.65 4.89 -21.08
CA LEU A 142 -1.56 5.74 -22.27
C LEU A 142 -1.85 7.22 -22.00
N ASN A 143 -2.53 7.57 -20.90
CA ASN A 143 -2.88 8.96 -20.59
C ASN A 143 -2.75 9.30 -19.09
N PRO A 144 -1.53 9.42 -18.56
CA PRO A 144 -1.32 9.79 -17.16
C PRO A 144 -1.82 11.22 -16.86
N ILE A 145 -2.54 11.37 -15.75
CA ILE A 145 -3.08 12.66 -15.29
C ILE A 145 -2.73 12.88 -13.81
N LYS A 146 -2.18 14.05 -13.51
CA LYS A 146 -1.94 14.52 -12.15
C LYS A 146 -3.00 15.57 -11.80
N ARG A 147 -3.58 15.48 -10.60
CA ARG A 147 -4.53 16.48 -10.08
C ARG A 147 -3.95 17.09 -8.82
N VAL A 148 -3.96 18.42 -8.73
CA VAL A 148 -3.35 19.18 -7.63
C VAL A 148 -4.45 20.00 -6.94
N PRO A 149 -4.71 19.79 -5.64
CA PRO A 149 -5.72 20.54 -4.90
C PRO A 149 -5.28 21.99 -4.69
N ASP A 150 -6.24 22.92 -4.67
CA ASP A 150 -6.02 24.34 -4.38
C ASP A 150 -6.55 24.68 -2.98
N LEU A 151 -5.64 24.63 -2.00
CA LEU A 151 -5.97 24.84 -0.59
C LEU A 151 -6.37 26.30 -0.28
N ALA A 152 -5.96 27.27 -1.11
CA ALA A 152 -6.38 28.65 -0.94
C ALA A 152 -7.83 28.82 -1.37
N ALA A 153 -8.20 28.27 -2.54
CA ALA A 153 -9.55 28.33 -3.06
C ALA A 153 -10.61 27.74 -2.10
N ILE A 154 -10.32 26.60 -1.46
CA ILE A 154 -11.26 26.01 -0.49
C ILE A 154 -11.42 26.86 0.78
N ARG A 155 -10.33 27.47 1.27
CA ARG A 155 -10.36 28.38 2.43
C ARG A 155 -11.18 29.62 2.12
N ASP A 156 -10.98 30.22 0.94
CA ASP A 156 -11.71 31.40 0.51
C ASP A 156 -13.22 31.12 0.35
N GLN A 157 -13.58 29.95 -0.19
CA GLN A 157 -14.99 29.62 -0.47
C GLN A 157 -15.75 29.10 0.75
N HIS A 158 -15.10 28.35 1.65
CA HIS A 158 -15.79 27.60 2.71
C HIS A 158 -15.43 28.06 4.13
N GLU A 159 -14.38 28.85 4.30
CA GLU A 159 -13.90 29.31 5.60
C GLU A 159 -13.88 30.85 5.73
N SER A 160 -13.93 31.61 4.63
CA SER A 160 -13.89 33.08 4.66
C SER A 160 -15.28 33.73 4.79
N GLY A 161 -15.81 33.72 6.01
CA GLY A 161 -16.79 34.70 6.49
C GLY A 161 -16.12 35.62 7.51
N GLY A 162 -16.05 36.92 7.23
CA GLY A 162 -15.26 37.91 7.98
C GLY A 162 -15.57 38.06 9.48
N GLU A 163 -14.58 38.63 10.18
CA GLU A 163 -14.66 39.22 11.53
C GLU A 163 -15.19 38.32 12.67
N SER A 164 -14.25 37.67 13.38
CA SER A 164 -14.20 37.36 14.83
C SER A 164 -15.47 36.99 15.63
N THR A 165 -16.62 36.73 15.02
CA THR A 165 -17.91 36.56 15.71
C THR A 165 -18.85 35.53 15.09
N LYS A 166 -18.56 34.96 13.90
CA LYS A 166 -19.30 33.80 13.35
C LYS A 166 -18.36 32.65 12.97
N SER A 167 -18.05 31.84 13.97
CA SER A 167 -17.28 30.58 13.89
C SER A 167 -18.03 29.44 13.18
N ASN A 168 -18.50 29.62 11.94
CA ASN A 168 -19.14 28.54 11.19
C ASN A 168 -18.43 28.30 9.85
N SER A 169 -17.38 27.47 9.88
CA SER A 169 -16.85 26.86 8.66
C SER A 169 -17.94 26.04 7.97
N ASN A 170 -18.13 26.27 6.68
CA ASN A 170 -19.07 25.51 5.83
C ASN A 170 -18.50 24.16 5.40
N LEU A 171 -17.32 23.77 5.89
CA LEU A 171 -16.74 22.47 5.61
C LEU A 171 -17.60 21.33 6.19
N PRO A 172 -17.72 20.20 5.47
CA PRO A 172 -18.53 19.06 5.88
C PRO A 172 -17.87 18.23 6.99
N GLY A 173 -18.67 17.43 7.68
CA GLY A 173 -18.19 16.46 8.68
C GLY A 173 -17.30 15.36 8.08
N ILE A 174 -16.32 14.88 8.85
CA ILE A 174 -15.44 13.75 8.51
C ILE A 174 -15.37 12.74 9.68
N ASP A 175 -15.67 11.48 9.43
CA ASP A 175 -15.33 10.41 10.37
C ASP A 175 -13.99 9.77 10.01
N VAL A 176 -13.10 9.62 11.00
CA VAL A 176 -11.77 9.05 10.82
C VAL A 176 -11.74 7.66 11.45
N PHE A 177 -11.56 6.62 10.64
CA PHE A 177 -11.56 5.22 11.09
C PHE A 177 -10.14 4.67 11.21
N LEU A 178 -9.80 4.14 12.36
CA LEU A 178 -8.62 3.32 12.57
C LEU A 178 -9.02 1.90 12.98
N THR A 179 -8.33 0.91 12.43
CA THR A 179 -8.47 -0.49 12.85
C THR A 179 -7.16 -0.99 13.41
N THR A 180 -7.21 -1.72 14.52
CA THR A 180 -6.08 -2.48 15.06
C THR A 180 -6.50 -3.91 15.35
N VAL A 181 -5.58 -4.86 15.18
CA VAL A 181 -5.85 -6.29 15.39
C VAL A 181 -5.78 -6.67 16.86
N ASP A 182 -4.62 -6.48 17.49
CA ASP A 182 -4.40 -6.69 18.92
C ASP A 182 -3.05 -6.05 19.33
N PRO A 183 -2.84 -5.78 20.63
CA PRO A 183 -1.68 -5.00 21.09
C PRO A 183 -0.36 -5.79 21.08
N VAL A 184 -0.41 -7.09 20.75
CA VAL A 184 0.77 -7.95 20.65
C VAL A 184 1.27 -7.95 19.21
N ASP A 185 0.42 -8.29 18.26
CA ASP A 185 0.79 -8.36 16.84
C ASP A 185 1.08 -6.96 16.25
N GLU A 186 0.43 -5.92 16.78
CA GLU A 186 0.61 -4.52 16.41
C GLU A 186 1.03 -3.71 17.65
N PRO A 187 2.27 -3.18 17.69
CA PRO A 187 2.72 -2.37 18.82
C PRO A 187 1.79 -1.19 19.10
N ILE A 188 1.32 -1.07 20.33
CA ILE A 188 0.41 0.01 20.79
C ILE A 188 0.99 1.39 20.47
N LEU A 189 2.31 1.54 20.50
CA LEU A 189 2.99 2.80 20.21
C LEU A 189 2.64 3.35 18.82
N TYR A 190 2.44 2.50 17.82
CA TYR A 190 1.96 2.92 16.50
C TYR A 190 0.53 3.45 16.57
N THR A 191 -0.37 2.68 17.19
CA THR A 191 -1.78 3.06 17.37
C THR A 191 -1.92 4.41 18.07
N VAL A 192 -1.23 4.64 19.19
CA VAL A 192 -1.33 5.90 19.95
C VAL A 192 -0.77 7.09 19.15
N ASN A 193 0.32 6.91 18.40
CA ASN A 193 0.89 7.98 17.58
C ASN A 193 0.00 8.34 16.39
N SER A 194 -0.62 7.33 15.77
CA SER A 194 -1.58 7.53 14.69
C SER A 194 -2.80 8.29 15.18
N VAL A 195 -3.39 7.90 16.33
CA VAL A 195 -4.51 8.63 16.94
C VAL A 195 -4.11 10.06 17.31
N LEU A 196 -2.96 10.26 17.97
CA LEU A 196 -2.47 11.61 18.31
C LEU A 196 -2.28 12.50 17.08
N SER A 197 -1.80 11.93 15.96
CA SER A 197 -1.67 12.66 14.70
C SER A 197 -3.01 13.12 14.14
N ILE A 198 -4.05 12.31 14.29
CA ILE A 198 -5.43 12.61 13.87
C ILE A 198 -6.05 13.68 14.73
N LEU A 199 -5.93 13.57 16.06
CA LEU A 199 -6.46 14.57 17.01
C LEU A 199 -5.81 15.95 16.81
N ALA A 200 -4.61 16.01 16.25
CA ALA A 200 -3.85 17.23 15.96
C ALA A 200 -3.95 17.72 14.49
N THR A 201 -4.85 17.17 13.68
CA THR A 201 -5.04 17.58 12.28
C THR A 201 -5.55 19.01 12.18
N ASP A 202 -5.15 19.73 11.13
CA ASP A 202 -5.67 21.06 10.84
C ASP A 202 -6.96 20.92 10.03
N TYR A 203 -8.07 20.83 10.76
CA TYR A 203 -9.46 20.87 10.28
C TYR A 203 -10.34 21.41 11.41
N PRO A 204 -11.51 22.03 11.15
CA PRO A 204 -12.37 22.52 12.23
C PRO A 204 -12.72 21.40 13.21
N VAL A 205 -12.42 21.61 14.49
CA VAL A 205 -12.39 20.55 15.52
C VAL A 205 -13.77 19.91 15.74
N GLU A 206 -14.83 20.69 15.55
CA GLU A 206 -16.23 20.24 15.59
C GLU A 206 -16.73 19.55 14.30
N LYS A 207 -15.87 19.42 13.28
CA LYS A 207 -16.23 18.82 11.99
C LYS A 207 -15.56 17.49 11.74
N TYR A 208 -14.82 16.93 12.70
CA TYR A 208 -14.32 15.56 12.54
C TYR A 208 -14.32 14.78 13.85
N ALA A 209 -14.43 13.46 13.73
CA ALA A 209 -14.47 12.52 14.84
C ALA A 209 -13.56 11.32 14.56
N CYS A 210 -12.84 10.85 15.57
CA CYS A 210 -11.92 9.73 15.49
C CYS A 210 -12.53 8.47 16.11
N TYR A 211 -12.52 7.37 15.37
CA TYR A 211 -13.03 6.06 15.78
C TYR A 211 -11.90 5.04 15.71
N LEU A 212 -11.58 4.42 16.84
CA LEU A 212 -10.65 3.29 16.90
C LEU A 212 -11.45 2.00 17.09
N SER A 213 -11.35 1.06 16.16
CA SER A 213 -11.82 -0.31 16.33
C SER A 213 -10.68 -1.23 16.74
N ASP A 214 -10.74 -1.74 17.96
CA ASP A 214 -9.88 -2.83 18.46
C ASP A 214 -10.54 -4.18 18.17
N ASP A 215 -9.97 -4.93 17.24
CA ASP A 215 -10.45 -6.27 16.91
C ASP A 215 -10.08 -7.31 17.99
N GLY A 216 -9.13 -6.99 18.87
CA GLY A 216 -8.71 -7.83 19.99
C GLY A 216 -9.59 -7.63 21.23
N GLY A 217 -10.30 -6.50 21.32
CA GLY A 217 -11.17 -6.14 22.45
C GLY A 217 -10.44 -6.09 23.78
N THR A 218 -9.20 -5.60 23.80
CA THR A 218 -8.31 -5.67 24.98
C THR A 218 -8.41 -4.44 25.87
N LEU A 219 -8.33 -4.62 27.19
CA LEU A 219 -8.35 -3.49 28.13
C LEU A 219 -7.13 -2.56 27.94
N VAL A 220 -6.00 -3.11 27.50
CA VAL A 220 -4.76 -2.34 27.29
C VAL A 220 -4.96 -1.25 26.25
N HIS A 221 -5.62 -1.53 25.12
CA HIS A 221 -5.93 -0.51 24.12
C HIS A 221 -6.88 0.57 24.66
N TYR A 222 -7.91 0.17 25.41
CA TYR A 222 -8.83 1.13 26.00
C TYR A 222 -8.13 2.09 26.97
N GLU A 223 -7.32 1.58 27.92
CA GLU A 223 -6.58 2.44 28.84
C GLU A 223 -5.48 3.27 28.15
N ALA A 224 -4.86 2.73 27.09
CA ALA A 224 -3.96 3.51 26.25
C ALA A 224 -4.67 4.70 25.59
N MET A 225 -5.92 4.54 25.15
CA MET A 225 -6.69 5.66 24.60
C MET A 225 -7.07 6.71 25.64
N LEU A 226 -7.27 6.33 26.91
CA LEU A 226 -7.42 7.30 28.01
C LEU A 226 -6.14 8.12 28.21
N GLN A 227 -4.97 7.47 28.15
CA GLN A 227 -3.68 8.16 28.20
C GLN A 227 -3.48 9.09 27.00
N VAL A 228 -3.86 8.65 25.79
CA VAL A 228 -3.85 9.48 24.57
C VAL A 228 -4.73 10.71 24.75
N ALA A 229 -5.96 10.56 25.25
CA ALA A 229 -6.87 11.67 25.48
C ALA A 229 -6.31 12.70 26.47
N SER A 230 -5.56 12.24 27.48
CA SER A 230 -4.85 13.11 28.42
C SER A 230 -3.70 13.87 27.75
N PHE A 231 -2.81 13.16 27.05
CA PHE A 231 -1.65 13.77 26.38
C PHE A 231 -2.05 14.68 25.20
N ALA A 232 -3.13 14.36 24.49
CA ALA A 232 -3.65 15.15 23.38
C ALA A 232 -4.00 16.59 23.78
N LYS A 233 -4.43 16.82 25.04
CA LYS A 233 -4.70 18.17 25.59
C LYS A 233 -3.47 19.07 25.59
N LEU A 234 -2.27 18.48 25.62
CA LEU A 234 -1.00 19.19 25.47
C LEU A 234 -0.53 19.19 24.00
N TRP A 235 -0.55 18.03 23.35
CA TRP A 235 0.02 17.85 22.02
C TRP A 235 -0.70 18.62 20.92
N ALA A 236 -2.03 18.58 20.88
CA ALA A 236 -2.79 19.23 19.81
C ALA A 236 -2.68 20.76 19.84
N PRO A 237 -2.79 21.45 21.01
CA PRO A 237 -2.54 22.89 21.08
C PRO A 237 -1.10 23.27 20.73
N PHE A 238 -0.10 22.50 21.19
CA PHE A 238 1.30 22.70 20.81
C PHE A 238 1.48 22.61 19.28
N CYS A 239 0.87 21.61 18.65
CA CYS A 239 0.85 21.43 17.21
C CYS A 239 0.23 22.60 16.46
N ARG A 240 -0.92 23.11 16.93
CA ARG A 240 -1.62 24.25 16.33
C ARG A 240 -0.84 25.55 16.49
N LYS A 241 -0.28 25.80 17.69
CA LYS A 241 0.51 26.99 18.02
C LYS A 241 1.76 27.14 17.15
N HIS A 242 2.50 26.06 16.97
CA HIS A 242 3.82 26.10 16.33
C HIS A 242 3.86 25.53 14.91
N GLY A 243 2.72 25.10 14.34
CA GLY A 243 2.67 24.54 13.00
C GLY A 243 3.51 23.27 12.83
N VAL A 244 3.54 22.42 13.85
CA VAL A 244 4.42 21.24 13.93
C VAL A 244 4.06 20.19 12.87
N GLU A 245 5.02 19.76 12.06
CA GLU A 245 4.88 18.62 11.16
C GLU A 245 6.12 17.69 11.23
N PRO A 246 5.95 16.34 11.19
CA PRO A 246 4.68 15.60 11.14
C PRO A 246 3.86 15.69 12.43
N ARG A 247 2.57 15.34 12.37
CA ARG A 247 1.66 15.37 13.53
C ARG A 247 1.81 14.19 14.49
N ALA A 248 2.54 13.15 14.10
CA ALA A 248 2.89 12.03 14.98
C ALA A 248 4.12 12.38 15.85
N PRO A 249 4.00 12.39 17.19
CA PRO A 249 5.10 12.73 18.09
C PRO A 249 6.35 11.84 17.94
N GLU A 250 6.21 10.52 17.82
CA GLU A 250 7.34 9.59 17.66
C GLU A 250 8.16 9.95 16.42
N SER A 251 7.46 10.13 15.29
CA SER A 251 8.09 10.52 14.03
C SER A 251 8.71 11.90 14.13
N TYR A 252 8.04 12.87 14.76
CA TYR A 252 8.53 14.23 14.91
C TYR A 252 9.82 14.30 15.76
N PHE A 253 9.82 13.69 16.95
CA PHE A 253 10.97 13.71 17.86
C PHE A 253 12.09 12.75 17.42
N GLY A 254 11.79 11.74 16.61
CA GLY A 254 12.76 10.79 16.05
C GLY A 254 13.64 11.34 14.92
N VAL A 255 13.30 12.49 14.31
CA VAL A 255 14.11 13.10 13.25
C VAL A 255 15.40 13.71 13.83
N LYS A 256 16.55 13.11 13.50
CA LYS A 256 17.88 13.56 13.96
C LYS A 256 18.24 15.00 13.55
N ARG A 257 17.70 15.49 12.42
CA ARG A 257 17.95 16.84 11.92
C ARG A 257 16.73 17.71 12.19
N ARG A 258 16.81 18.59 13.19
CA ARG A 258 15.74 19.51 13.55
C ARG A 258 15.33 20.30 12.31
N GLN A 259 14.05 20.23 11.94
CA GLN A 259 13.54 21.11 10.89
C GLN A 259 13.72 22.57 11.34
N PRO A 260 14.12 23.50 10.46
CA PRO A 260 14.19 24.91 10.81
C PRO A 260 12.81 25.38 11.27
N TYR A 261 12.70 25.88 12.50
CA TYR A 261 11.47 26.50 12.96
C TYR A 261 11.31 27.84 12.24
N THR A 262 10.21 27.99 11.50
CA THR A 262 9.91 29.20 10.71
C THR A 262 8.90 30.12 11.40
N GLY A 263 8.46 29.79 12.62
CA GLY A 263 7.48 30.58 13.35
C GLY A 263 8.08 31.81 14.05
N SER A 264 7.20 32.69 14.51
CA SER A 264 7.54 34.02 15.03
C SER A 264 8.15 34.05 16.43
N MET A 265 8.12 32.95 17.19
CA MET A 265 8.56 32.90 18.60
C MET A 265 9.56 31.77 18.88
N PRO A 266 10.84 31.87 18.43
CA PRO A 266 11.80 30.76 18.50
C PRO A 266 12.24 30.34 19.91
N GLU A 267 12.33 31.29 20.84
CA GLU A 267 12.72 31.03 22.24
C GLU A 267 11.62 30.28 22.99
N GLU A 268 10.39 30.78 22.90
CA GLU A 268 9.19 30.14 23.45
C GLU A 268 9.02 28.74 22.87
N PHE A 269 9.13 28.59 21.54
CA PHE A 269 9.12 27.28 20.89
C PHE A 269 10.19 26.34 21.46
N THR A 270 11.40 26.83 21.71
CA THR A 270 12.48 25.97 22.24
C THR A 270 12.21 25.52 23.67
N SER A 271 11.63 26.37 24.52
CA SER A 271 11.16 25.99 25.86
C SER A 271 10.03 24.97 25.79
N ASP A 272 8.97 25.29 25.04
CA ASP A 272 7.77 24.45 24.89
C ASP A 272 8.16 23.09 24.31
N HIS A 273 9.00 23.06 23.28
CA HIS A 273 9.50 21.84 22.66
C HIS A 273 10.23 20.92 23.64
N ARG A 274 11.12 21.46 24.49
CA ARG A 274 11.85 20.62 25.48
C ARG A 274 10.88 20.02 26.51
N ARG A 275 9.92 20.81 26.97
CA ARG A 275 8.91 20.36 27.95
C ARG A 275 8.01 19.29 27.34
N VAL A 276 7.42 19.55 26.17
CA VAL A 276 6.55 18.58 25.46
C VAL A 276 7.30 17.30 25.14
N ARG A 277 8.58 17.37 24.74
CA ARG A 277 9.40 16.17 24.53
C ARG A 277 9.52 15.33 25.80
N ARG A 278 9.78 15.95 26.95
CA ARG A 278 9.85 15.23 28.23
C ARG A 278 8.51 14.57 28.59
N GLU A 279 7.40 15.31 28.47
CA GLU A 279 6.06 14.77 28.71
C GLU A 279 5.73 13.60 27.77
N TYR A 280 6.23 13.64 26.54
CA TYR A 280 6.09 12.54 25.57
C TYR A 280 6.88 11.30 25.97
N GLU A 281 8.13 11.44 26.41
CA GLU A 281 8.92 10.30 26.92
C GLU A 281 8.26 9.67 28.15
N GLU A 282 7.73 10.48 29.08
CA GLU A 282 6.97 9.97 30.22
C GLU A 282 5.66 9.30 29.79
N PHE A 283 4.99 9.83 28.77
CA PHE A 283 3.82 9.19 28.16
C PHE A 283 4.17 7.81 27.58
N LYS A 284 5.30 7.66 26.88
CA LYS A 284 5.76 6.35 26.37
C LYS A 284 5.95 5.35 27.50
N VAL A 285 6.63 5.74 28.57
CA VAL A 285 6.82 4.89 29.76
C VAL A 285 5.48 4.46 30.37
N ARG A 286 4.51 5.37 30.47
CA ARG A 286 3.16 5.03 30.95
C ARG A 286 2.49 4.00 30.04
N ILE A 287 2.54 4.18 28.71
CA ILE A 287 1.99 3.23 27.75
C ILE A 287 2.64 1.85 27.88
N ASP A 288 3.97 1.78 27.93
CA ASP A 288 4.70 0.52 28.04
C ASP A 288 4.39 -0.21 29.36
N SER A 289 4.19 0.55 30.44
CA SER A 289 3.86 -0.01 31.75
C SER A 289 2.46 -0.64 31.84
N LEU A 290 1.52 -0.28 30.95
CA LEU A 290 0.11 -0.70 31.03
C LEU A 290 -0.06 -2.22 31.10
N PHE A 291 0.71 -2.98 30.32
CA PHE A 291 0.65 -4.45 30.36
C PHE A 291 0.92 -5.00 31.75
N SER A 292 1.93 -4.46 32.43
CA SER A 292 2.30 -4.89 33.78
C SER A 292 1.32 -4.38 34.83
N THR A 293 0.88 -3.12 34.72
CA THR A 293 -0.02 -2.48 35.68
C THR A 293 -1.39 -3.14 35.68
N ILE A 294 -1.97 -3.39 34.50
CA ILE A 294 -3.27 -4.04 34.36
C ILE A 294 -3.21 -5.48 34.90
N TYR A 295 -2.11 -6.20 34.62
CA TYR A 295 -1.90 -7.54 35.13
C TYR A 295 -1.85 -7.56 36.67
N GLN A 296 -0.98 -6.74 37.27
CA GLN A 296 -0.83 -6.66 38.73
C GLN A 296 -2.13 -6.24 39.43
N ARG A 297 -2.85 -5.26 38.86
CA ARG A 297 -4.16 -4.83 39.35
C ARG A 297 -5.15 -5.98 39.30
N SER A 298 -5.24 -6.67 38.18
CA SER A 298 -6.18 -7.80 38.01
C SER A 298 -5.86 -8.93 38.99
N GLU A 299 -4.59 -9.25 39.22
CA GLU A 299 -4.17 -10.24 40.23
C GLU A 299 -4.51 -9.80 41.66
N ALA A 300 -4.47 -8.51 41.98
CA ALA A 300 -4.88 -8.01 43.29
C ALA A 300 -6.40 -8.15 43.51
N TYR A 301 -7.21 -7.78 42.51
CA TYR A 301 -8.67 -7.95 42.58
C TYR A 301 -9.07 -9.42 42.59
N ASN A 302 -8.48 -10.25 41.73
CA ASN A 302 -8.72 -11.70 41.72
C ASN A 302 -8.40 -12.34 43.08
N ARG A 303 -7.27 -12.00 43.71
CA ARG A 303 -6.93 -12.49 45.06
C ARG A 303 -7.87 -12.00 46.16
N LYS A 304 -8.41 -10.79 46.01
CA LYS A 304 -9.38 -10.25 46.97
C LYS A 304 -10.71 -11.01 46.87
N HIS A 305 -11.21 -11.19 45.65
CA HIS A 305 -12.48 -11.87 45.41
C HIS A 305 -12.40 -13.40 45.60
N ALA A 306 -11.24 -14.02 45.37
CA ALA A 306 -11.03 -15.46 45.61
C ALA A 306 -11.17 -15.89 47.08
N LYS A 307 -11.20 -14.95 48.04
CA LYS A 307 -11.45 -15.25 49.46
C LYS A 307 -12.93 -15.31 49.82
N ASP A 308 -13.79 -14.75 48.96
CA ASP A 308 -15.22 -14.59 49.26
C ASP A 308 -16.08 -15.68 48.57
N GLU A 309 -15.55 -16.39 47.56
CA GLU A 309 -16.26 -17.46 46.83
C GLU A 309 -15.31 -18.58 46.37
N ASP A 310 -15.67 -19.86 46.57
CA ASP A 310 -14.95 -21.00 46.03
C ASP A 310 -15.16 -21.08 44.50
N GLY A 311 -14.11 -20.81 43.71
CA GLY A 311 -14.11 -20.95 42.24
C GLY A 311 -14.01 -19.66 41.42
N VAL A 312 -13.59 -18.53 42.01
CA VAL A 312 -13.49 -17.23 41.30
C VAL A 312 -12.61 -17.32 40.05
N MET A 313 -13.24 -17.02 38.92
CA MET A 313 -12.59 -16.92 37.61
C MET A 313 -11.62 -15.73 37.58
N LYS A 314 -10.45 -15.93 36.98
CA LYS A 314 -9.45 -14.88 36.81
C LYS A 314 -9.88 -13.88 35.74
N ALA A 315 -10.64 -12.88 36.14
CA ALA A 315 -11.06 -11.79 35.27
C ALA A 315 -9.95 -10.76 35.07
N THR A 316 -10.06 -9.98 34.00
CA THR A 316 -9.29 -8.74 33.83
C THR A 316 -10.11 -7.58 34.39
N TRP A 317 -9.51 -6.80 35.29
CA TRP A 317 -10.22 -5.78 36.06
C TRP A 317 -9.87 -4.37 35.61
N MET A 318 -10.89 -3.53 35.48
CA MET A 318 -10.78 -2.09 35.23
C MET A 318 -10.35 -1.34 36.50
N ALA A 319 -9.91 -0.09 36.35
CA ALA A 319 -9.47 0.75 37.46
C ALA A 319 -10.59 1.09 38.46
N ASP A 320 -11.85 1.06 38.03
CA ASP A 320 -13.03 1.29 38.87
C ASP A 320 -13.47 0.04 39.65
N GLY A 321 -12.78 -1.09 39.49
CA GLY A 321 -13.12 -2.36 40.12
C GLY A 321 -14.23 -3.15 39.42
N THR A 322 -14.60 -2.80 38.19
CA THR A 322 -15.48 -3.61 37.35
C THR A 322 -14.69 -4.60 36.49
N GLN A 323 -15.34 -5.70 36.07
CA GLN A 323 -14.74 -6.65 35.13
C GLN A 323 -14.77 -6.11 33.71
N TRP A 324 -13.67 -6.25 32.98
CA TRP A 324 -13.61 -5.88 31.58
C TRP A 324 -14.52 -6.80 30.74
N PRO A 325 -15.47 -6.25 29.94
CA PRO A 325 -16.39 -7.06 29.14
C PRO A 325 -15.76 -7.63 27.86
N GLY A 326 -14.55 -7.19 27.50
CA GLY A 326 -13.80 -7.67 26.33
C GLY A 326 -12.82 -8.78 26.67
N THR A 327 -11.87 -9.05 25.78
CA THR A 327 -10.88 -10.13 25.94
C THR A 327 -10.05 -9.97 27.23
N TRP A 328 -10.04 -11.02 28.04
CA TRP A 328 -9.20 -11.13 29.24
C TRP A 328 -7.77 -11.54 28.89
N ILE A 329 -6.81 -11.13 29.73
CA ILE A 329 -5.39 -11.48 29.60
C ILE A 329 -5.20 -12.99 29.73
N GLU A 330 -5.74 -13.58 30.80
CA GLU A 330 -5.80 -15.03 30.99
C GLU A 330 -7.16 -15.54 30.52
N GLN A 331 -7.17 -16.51 29.60
CA GLN A 331 -8.42 -17.09 29.11
C GLN A 331 -9.04 -18.00 30.17
N ALA A 332 -10.37 -17.99 30.26
CA ALA A 332 -11.16 -18.88 31.12
C ALA A 332 -12.14 -19.71 30.26
N ASP A 333 -12.70 -20.77 30.82
CA ASP A 333 -13.57 -21.69 30.05
C ASP A 333 -14.81 -21.01 29.47
N ASN A 334 -15.38 -20.05 30.18
CA ASN A 334 -16.53 -19.25 29.76
C ASN A 334 -16.14 -17.89 29.12
N HIS A 335 -14.85 -17.54 29.09
CA HIS A 335 -14.36 -16.26 28.57
C HIS A 335 -13.04 -16.44 27.80
N ARG A 336 -13.13 -16.51 26.46
CA ARG A 336 -12.00 -16.82 25.56
C ARG A 336 -11.69 -15.65 24.62
N LYS A 337 -10.46 -15.60 24.08
CA LYS A 337 -10.12 -14.60 23.04
C LYS A 337 -11.08 -14.77 21.85
N GLY A 338 -11.68 -13.68 21.41
CA GLY A 338 -12.71 -13.70 20.36
C GLY A 338 -14.10 -14.15 20.83
N GLN A 339 -14.36 -14.15 22.14
CA GLN A 339 -15.67 -14.37 22.73
C GLN A 339 -15.99 -13.25 23.73
N HIS A 340 -16.60 -12.17 23.25
CA HIS A 340 -16.99 -11.01 24.06
C HIS A 340 -18.12 -10.22 23.39
N ALA A 341 -18.85 -9.45 24.20
CA ALA A 341 -19.88 -8.54 23.71
C ALA A 341 -19.27 -7.36 22.92
N GLY A 342 -20.11 -6.64 22.18
CA GLY A 342 -19.71 -5.37 21.58
C GLY A 342 -19.47 -4.31 22.65
N ILE A 343 -18.42 -3.51 22.49
CA ILE A 343 -17.99 -2.46 23.42
C ILE A 343 -17.94 -1.14 22.66
N VAL A 344 -18.59 -0.11 23.18
CA VAL A 344 -18.44 1.27 22.73
C VAL A 344 -18.13 2.14 23.92
N LYS A 345 -17.09 2.95 23.83
CA LYS A 345 -16.73 3.93 24.85
C LYS A 345 -16.38 5.25 24.18
N VAL A 346 -17.12 6.31 24.51
CA VAL A 346 -16.79 7.67 24.09
C VAL A 346 -15.76 8.22 25.08
N ILE A 347 -14.54 8.43 24.60
CA ILE A 347 -13.39 8.85 25.43
C ILE A 347 -13.28 10.37 25.48
N LEU A 348 -13.45 11.01 24.32
CA LEU A 348 -13.59 12.46 24.20
C LEU A 348 -14.94 12.74 23.57
N ASN A 349 -15.76 13.56 24.24
CA ASN A 349 -17.08 13.95 23.74
C ASN A 349 -16.96 14.89 22.53
N HIS A 350 -18.08 15.04 21.80
CA HIS A 350 -18.14 16.01 20.72
C HIS A 350 -17.84 17.43 21.25
N PRO A 351 -16.90 18.16 20.64
CA PRO A 351 -16.55 19.50 21.10
C PRO A 351 -17.70 20.49 20.84
N SER A 352 -17.81 21.53 21.67
CA SER A 352 -18.77 22.62 21.44
C SER A 352 -18.47 23.35 20.14
N HIS A 353 -19.47 23.91 19.44
CA HIS A 353 -19.24 24.67 18.19
C HIS A 353 -18.38 25.94 18.35
N LYS A 354 -18.36 26.55 19.53
CA LYS A 354 -17.54 27.75 19.79
C LYS A 354 -16.09 27.36 20.14
N PRO A 355 -15.07 28.03 19.58
CA PRO A 355 -13.67 27.87 19.96
C PRO A 355 -13.47 28.09 21.46
N GLN A 356 -12.67 27.24 22.10
CA GLN A 356 -12.28 27.42 23.50
C GLN A 356 -10.79 27.72 23.54
N LEU A 357 -10.45 28.97 23.86
CA LEU A 357 -9.06 29.40 23.96
C LEU A 357 -8.44 28.89 25.26
N GLY A 358 -7.17 28.51 25.20
CA GLY A 358 -6.43 28.01 26.36
C GLY A 358 -6.11 29.10 27.39
N SER A 359 -5.50 28.68 28.49
CA SER A 359 -5.06 29.59 29.55
C SER A 359 -3.70 30.24 29.22
N PRO A 360 -3.40 31.44 29.77
CA PRO A 360 -2.05 31.97 29.79
C PRO A 360 -1.14 31.09 30.67
N ALA A 361 0.17 31.22 30.49
CA ALA A 361 1.13 30.50 31.30
C ALA A 361 0.99 30.87 32.79
N SER A 362 0.99 29.86 33.65
CA SER A 362 0.91 29.98 35.11
C SER A 362 2.00 29.14 35.79
N THR A 363 2.08 29.20 37.12
CA THR A 363 2.97 28.36 37.93
C THR A 363 2.67 26.86 37.76
N ASP A 364 1.40 26.51 37.57
CA ASP A 364 0.93 25.12 37.45
C ASP A 364 0.88 24.63 36.00
N SER A 365 0.71 25.55 35.03
CA SER A 365 0.73 25.25 33.59
C SER A 365 1.67 26.21 32.87
N PRO A 366 2.92 25.81 32.59
CA PRO A 366 3.93 26.71 32.03
C PRO A 366 3.70 27.06 30.56
N PHE A 367 2.69 26.48 29.91
CA PHE A 367 2.42 26.67 28.49
C PHE A 367 1.45 27.84 28.29
N ASN A 368 1.81 28.77 27.39
CA ASN A 368 0.90 29.82 26.97
C ASN A 368 0.05 29.34 25.77
N PHE A 369 -1.23 29.05 26.01
CA PHE A 369 -2.20 28.69 24.97
C PHE A 369 -3.35 29.70 24.84
N SER A 370 -3.17 30.93 25.35
CA SER A 370 -4.19 32.00 25.36
C SER A 370 -4.84 32.32 24.02
N ASN A 371 -4.13 32.12 22.90
CA ASN A 371 -4.61 32.39 21.55
C ASN A 371 -4.81 31.12 20.71
N VAL A 372 -4.89 29.96 21.36
CA VAL A 372 -4.96 28.65 20.69
C VAL A 372 -6.23 27.96 21.11
N ASP A 373 -6.98 27.44 20.15
CA ASP A 373 -8.12 26.57 20.43
C ASP A 373 -7.63 25.26 21.04
N THR A 374 -8.04 24.97 22.27
CA THR A 374 -7.64 23.79 23.05
C THR A 374 -8.64 22.64 22.92
N ARG A 375 -9.74 22.81 22.19
CA ARG A 375 -10.72 21.74 21.96
C ARG A 375 -10.05 20.54 21.27
N LEU A 376 -10.57 19.36 21.54
CA LEU A 376 -10.20 18.12 20.87
C LEU A 376 -11.40 17.55 20.12
N PRO A 377 -11.19 16.89 18.97
CA PRO A 377 -12.26 16.21 18.27
C PRO A 377 -12.75 15.00 19.10
N MET A 378 -13.95 14.53 18.79
CA MET A 378 -14.51 13.34 19.44
C MET A 378 -13.58 12.13 19.23
N LEU A 379 -13.40 11.32 20.28
CA LEU A 379 -12.64 10.07 20.22
C LEU A 379 -13.50 8.94 20.77
N VAL A 380 -13.75 7.93 19.95
CA VAL A 380 -14.58 6.77 20.29
C VAL A 380 -13.74 5.50 20.17
N TYR A 381 -13.72 4.71 21.23
CA TYR A 381 -13.19 3.35 21.23
C TYR A 381 -14.33 2.36 20.98
N LEU A 382 -14.10 1.44 20.03
CA LEU A 382 -15.04 0.41 19.64
C LEU A 382 -14.35 -0.95 19.66
N SER A 383 -15.11 -1.98 20.02
CA SER A 383 -14.76 -3.36 19.76
C SER A 383 -16.06 -4.08 19.41
N ARG A 384 -16.17 -4.63 18.21
CA ARG A 384 -17.37 -5.37 17.78
C ARG A 384 -17.57 -6.65 18.58
N GLU A 385 -18.80 -7.15 18.62
CA GLU A 385 -19.07 -8.44 19.24
C GLU A 385 -18.36 -9.56 18.49
N LYS A 386 -17.75 -10.49 19.23
CA LYS A 386 -17.19 -11.72 18.67
C LYS A 386 -17.73 -12.91 19.42
N ARG A 387 -18.19 -13.91 18.68
CA ARG A 387 -18.68 -15.21 19.18
C ARG A 387 -18.01 -16.34 18.42
N HIS A 388 -17.84 -17.46 19.10
CA HIS A 388 -17.38 -18.70 18.47
C HIS A 388 -18.38 -19.16 17.41
N GLY A 389 -17.88 -19.70 16.29
CA GLY A 389 -18.71 -20.17 15.17
C GLY A 389 -19.13 -19.09 14.16
N TYR A 390 -18.93 -17.80 14.44
CA TYR A 390 -19.18 -16.71 13.50
C TYR A 390 -17.91 -16.31 12.75
N ASN A 391 -18.01 -16.10 11.44
CA ASN A 391 -16.92 -15.53 10.65
C ASN A 391 -16.98 -13.99 10.73
N HIS A 392 -15.95 -13.40 11.34
CA HIS A 392 -15.89 -11.96 11.58
C HIS A 392 -15.27 -11.17 10.42
N GLN A 393 -14.88 -11.77 9.29
CA GLN A 393 -14.44 -11.02 8.10
C GLN A 393 -13.26 -10.04 8.31
N LYS A 394 -12.44 -10.27 9.36
CA LYS A 394 -11.22 -9.48 9.67
C LYS A 394 -11.49 -7.96 9.57
N LYS A 395 -10.62 -7.21 8.90
CA LYS A 395 -10.69 -5.75 8.78
C LYS A 395 -11.99 -5.27 8.12
N ALA A 396 -12.51 -5.96 7.10
CA ALA A 396 -13.73 -5.58 6.40
C ALA A 396 -14.94 -5.48 7.35
N GLY A 397 -15.13 -6.50 8.19
CA GLY A 397 -16.22 -6.50 9.17
C GLY A 397 -16.03 -5.46 10.29
N ALA A 398 -14.79 -5.15 10.66
CA ALA A 398 -14.50 -4.10 11.64
C ALA A 398 -14.88 -2.71 11.09
N MET A 399 -14.52 -2.44 9.84
CA MET A 399 -14.89 -1.20 9.15
C MET A 399 -16.40 -1.09 8.92
N ASN A 400 -17.09 -2.19 8.59
CA ASN A 400 -18.55 -2.20 8.45
C ASN A 400 -19.28 -1.96 9.78
N ALA A 401 -18.82 -2.56 10.88
CA ALA A 401 -19.37 -2.30 12.21
C ALA A 401 -19.18 -0.82 12.62
N MET A 402 -17.99 -0.24 12.38
CA MET A 402 -17.74 1.19 12.59
C MET A 402 -18.61 2.07 11.68
N LEU A 403 -18.83 1.68 10.43
CA LEU A 403 -19.67 2.43 9.50
C LEU A 403 -21.11 2.57 10.02
N ARG A 404 -21.65 1.51 10.64
CA ARG A 404 -22.97 1.53 11.30
C ARG A 404 -22.97 2.36 12.58
N ALA A 405 -21.99 2.17 13.46
CA ALA A 405 -21.91 2.90 14.73
C ALA A 405 -21.74 4.42 14.52
N SER A 406 -20.83 4.81 13.62
CA SER A 406 -20.60 6.22 13.27
C SER A 406 -21.81 6.90 12.64
N ALA A 407 -22.60 6.17 11.83
CA ALA A 407 -23.84 6.71 11.25
C ALA A 407 -24.84 7.15 12.32
N VAL A 408 -24.78 6.58 13.51
CA VAL A 408 -25.65 6.92 14.63
C VAL A 408 -25.00 7.97 15.55
N LEU A 409 -23.67 7.96 15.69
CA LEU A 409 -22.94 8.87 16.57
C LEU A 409 -22.70 10.27 15.98
N SER A 410 -22.24 10.34 14.72
CA SER A 410 -21.83 11.60 14.06
C SER A 410 -22.49 11.82 12.71
N ASN A 411 -22.78 10.72 12.00
CA ASN A 411 -23.34 10.67 10.65
C ASN A 411 -22.60 11.59 9.64
N ALA A 412 -21.27 11.62 9.69
CA ALA A 412 -20.50 12.46 8.79
C ALA A 412 -20.66 12.01 7.32
N PRO A 413 -20.87 12.92 6.35
CA PRO A 413 -21.06 12.55 4.94
C PRO A 413 -19.79 11.96 4.30
N PHE A 414 -18.62 12.30 4.85
CA PHE A 414 -17.34 11.77 4.43
C PHE A 414 -16.69 10.99 5.56
N LEU A 415 -15.87 10.01 5.20
CA LEU A 415 -15.03 9.30 6.15
C LEU A 415 -13.68 8.99 5.55
N ILE A 416 -12.64 8.91 6.36
CA ILE A 416 -11.29 8.54 5.94
C ILE A 416 -10.75 7.43 6.81
N ASN A 417 -10.16 6.41 6.17
CA ASN A 417 -9.70 5.23 6.88
C ASN A 417 -8.17 5.14 6.94
N PHE A 418 -7.66 4.58 8.04
CA PHE A 418 -6.24 4.37 8.29
C PHE A 418 -5.97 3.00 8.89
N ASP A 419 -4.81 2.45 8.53
CA ASP A 419 -4.15 1.41 9.33
C ASP A 419 -3.48 2.05 10.56
N CYS A 420 -3.36 1.30 11.66
CA CYS A 420 -2.77 1.79 12.91
C CYS A 420 -1.29 2.20 12.80
N ASP A 421 -0.60 1.73 11.77
CA ASP A 421 0.79 2.06 11.46
C ASP A 421 0.95 3.22 10.48
N HIS A 422 -0.15 3.90 10.11
CA HIS A 422 -0.14 5.09 9.26
C HIS A 422 -0.61 6.32 10.03
N TYR A 423 0.12 7.42 9.88
CA TYR A 423 -0.12 8.68 10.57
C TYR A 423 -0.21 9.86 9.61
N ILE A 424 -0.76 10.97 10.11
CA ILE A 424 -0.88 12.23 9.36
C ILE A 424 0.47 12.96 9.38
N ASN A 425 1.09 13.02 8.21
CA ASN A 425 2.35 13.72 8.01
C ASN A 425 2.11 15.19 7.66
N ASN A 426 1.22 15.47 6.71
CA ASN A 426 0.80 16.82 6.33
C ASN A 426 -0.61 17.08 6.86
N SER A 427 -0.74 18.10 7.71
CA SER A 427 -2.00 18.41 8.40
C SER A 427 -3.12 18.97 7.52
N GLN A 428 -2.80 19.39 6.30
CA GLN A 428 -3.79 19.85 5.32
C GLN A 428 -4.45 18.70 4.54
N ALA A 429 -4.12 17.44 4.83
CA ALA A 429 -4.61 16.28 4.09
C ALA A 429 -6.15 16.25 3.95
N PHE A 430 -6.89 16.57 5.02
CA PHE A 430 -8.35 16.57 4.98
C PHE A 430 -8.91 17.66 4.06
N ARG A 431 -8.36 18.88 4.13
CA ARG A 431 -8.72 19.98 3.21
C ARG A 431 -8.35 19.64 1.75
N ALA A 432 -7.21 18.99 1.54
CA ALA A 432 -6.75 18.58 0.22
C ALA A 432 -7.72 17.59 -0.45
N SER A 433 -8.26 16.62 0.29
CA SER A 433 -9.29 15.71 -0.24
C SER A 433 -10.63 16.40 -0.47
N MET A 434 -11.01 17.36 0.39
CA MET A 434 -12.26 18.11 0.22
C MET A 434 -12.28 18.94 -1.07
N CYS A 435 -11.12 19.40 -1.54
CA CYS A 435 -11.01 20.08 -2.83
C CYS A 435 -11.56 19.24 -3.99
N PHE A 436 -11.49 17.91 -3.92
CA PHE A 436 -12.04 17.02 -4.94
C PHE A 436 -13.48 16.62 -4.67
N MET A 437 -13.85 16.42 -3.40
CA MET A 437 -15.20 16.02 -3.01
C MET A 437 -16.24 17.12 -3.25
N LEU A 438 -15.83 18.39 -3.09
CA LEU A 438 -16.70 19.57 -3.18
C LEU A 438 -16.54 20.33 -4.51
N ASP A 439 -15.76 19.82 -5.46
CA ASP A 439 -15.57 20.52 -6.74
C ASP A 439 -16.90 20.59 -7.52
N PRO A 440 -17.35 21.77 -7.95
CA PRO A 440 -18.65 21.93 -8.60
C PRO A 440 -18.83 21.18 -9.93
N ARG A 441 -17.74 20.71 -10.57
CA ARG A 441 -17.81 20.07 -11.89
C ARG A 441 -18.21 18.59 -11.79
N ASP A 442 -17.63 17.87 -10.83
CA ASP A 442 -17.76 16.40 -10.75
C ASP A 442 -17.59 15.84 -9.32
N GLY A 443 -17.52 16.71 -8.29
CA GLY A 443 -17.31 16.30 -6.90
C GLY A 443 -18.40 15.37 -6.37
N GLU A 444 -19.65 15.61 -6.76
CA GLU A 444 -20.81 14.77 -6.41
C GLU A 444 -20.71 13.33 -6.94
N ASN A 445 -19.98 13.11 -8.06
CA ASN A 445 -19.77 11.78 -8.64
C ASN A 445 -18.48 11.09 -8.14
N THR A 446 -17.75 11.72 -7.22
CA THR A 446 -16.54 11.16 -6.62
C THR A 446 -16.91 10.32 -5.41
N ALA A 447 -16.65 9.01 -5.49
CA ALA A 447 -16.84 8.09 -4.37
C ALA A 447 -15.70 8.15 -3.37
N PHE A 448 -14.45 8.26 -3.85
CA PHE A 448 -13.30 8.32 -2.96
C PHE A 448 -12.08 9.04 -3.54
N VAL A 449 -11.26 9.59 -2.63
CA VAL A 449 -9.97 10.20 -2.90
C VAL A 449 -8.89 9.35 -2.23
N GLN A 450 -8.02 8.73 -3.04
CA GLN A 450 -6.89 7.89 -2.59
C GLN A 450 -5.61 8.73 -2.52
N PHE A 451 -4.91 8.67 -1.40
CA PHE A 451 -3.57 9.24 -1.24
C PHE A 451 -2.48 8.18 -1.47
N PRO A 452 -1.25 8.58 -1.90
CA PRO A 452 -0.10 7.69 -1.93
C PRO A 452 0.23 7.15 -0.54
N GLN A 453 0.52 5.86 -0.42
CA GLN A 453 1.15 5.31 0.77
C GLN A 453 2.65 5.55 0.67
N ARG A 454 3.22 6.17 1.71
CA ARG A 454 4.66 6.41 1.84
C ARG A 454 5.15 5.78 3.12
N PHE A 455 6.35 5.23 3.09
CA PHE A 455 6.88 4.48 4.22
C PHE A 455 8.15 5.08 4.81
N ASP A 456 8.25 4.98 6.13
CA ASP A 456 9.45 5.24 6.91
C ASP A 456 10.23 3.95 7.14
N GLY A 457 11.50 4.09 7.54
CA GLY A 457 12.35 2.94 7.93
C GLY A 457 12.83 2.08 6.77
N VAL A 458 12.66 2.51 5.52
CA VAL A 458 13.21 1.83 4.35
C VAL A 458 14.71 2.06 4.23
N ASP A 459 15.47 1.03 3.87
CA ASP A 459 16.92 1.16 3.67
C ASP A 459 17.24 2.07 2.47
N PRO A 460 18.41 2.75 2.45
CA PRO A 460 18.76 3.66 1.36
C PRO A 460 18.80 3.03 -0.03
N THR A 461 18.96 1.70 -0.13
CA THR A 461 18.99 0.99 -1.42
C THR A 461 17.65 0.38 -1.81
N ASP A 462 16.63 0.54 -0.96
CA ASP A 462 15.29 -0.06 -1.04
C ASP A 462 15.33 -1.50 -1.57
N ARG A 463 16.06 -2.37 -0.87
CA ARG A 463 16.38 -3.72 -1.34
C ARG A 463 15.12 -4.54 -1.64
N TYR A 464 14.06 -4.33 -0.86
CA TYR A 464 12.80 -5.08 -0.95
C TYR A 464 11.70 -4.30 -1.69
N ALA A 465 12.05 -3.21 -2.37
CA ALA A 465 11.12 -2.35 -3.12
C ALA A 465 9.89 -1.95 -2.29
N ASN A 466 10.12 -1.60 -1.02
CA ASN A 466 9.08 -1.25 -0.06
C ASN A 466 8.38 0.08 -0.40
N HIS A 467 9.07 1.03 -1.03
CA HIS A 467 8.41 2.28 -1.44
C HIS A 467 7.39 2.07 -2.56
N ASN A 468 7.54 1.01 -3.37
CA ASN A 468 6.65 0.65 -4.48
C ASN A 468 6.29 1.84 -5.41
N ARG A 469 7.28 2.70 -5.69
CA ARG A 469 7.09 3.98 -6.41
C ARG A 469 6.52 3.78 -7.81
N VAL A 470 6.89 2.72 -8.52
CA VAL A 470 6.37 2.42 -9.88
C VAL A 470 4.84 2.27 -9.86
N PHE A 471 4.29 1.63 -8.84
CA PHE A 471 2.84 1.47 -8.70
C PHE A 471 2.16 2.78 -8.27
N PHE A 472 2.63 3.43 -7.19
CA PHE A 472 2.00 4.64 -6.66
C PHE A 472 2.16 5.85 -7.59
N ASP A 473 3.31 6.03 -8.22
CA ASP A 473 3.62 7.23 -9.01
C ASP A 473 3.52 7.00 -10.52
N GLY A 474 3.55 5.75 -10.98
CA GLY A 474 3.29 5.41 -12.39
C GLY A 474 1.84 4.97 -12.61
N THR A 475 1.47 3.83 -12.04
CA THR A 475 0.16 3.20 -12.28
C THR A 475 -1.00 4.04 -11.74
N MET A 476 -0.93 4.58 -10.52
CA MET A 476 -2.07 5.35 -9.99
C MET A 476 -2.31 6.67 -10.74
N LEU A 477 -1.25 7.39 -11.14
CA LEU A 477 -1.38 8.58 -12.00
C LEU A 477 -1.99 8.24 -13.37
N SER A 478 -1.70 7.06 -13.89
CA SER A 478 -2.29 6.54 -15.12
C SER A 478 -3.80 6.30 -14.97
N LEU A 479 -4.20 5.61 -13.91
CA LEU A 479 -5.61 5.34 -13.61
C LEU A 479 -6.41 6.60 -13.31
N ASN A 480 -5.77 7.62 -12.74
CA ASN A 480 -6.36 8.93 -12.48
C ASN A 480 -6.85 9.61 -13.78
N GLY A 481 -6.24 9.27 -14.92
CA GLY A 481 -6.64 9.74 -16.26
C GLY A 481 -7.82 9.00 -16.89
N LEU A 482 -8.29 7.92 -16.26
CA LEU A 482 -9.44 7.11 -16.69
C LEU A 482 -10.65 7.39 -15.79
N GLN A 483 -11.06 6.40 -14.99
CA GLN A 483 -12.15 6.52 -14.02
C GLN A 483 -11.65 6.85 -12.60
N GLY A 484 -10.36 6.66 -12.33
CA GLY A 484 -9.73 6.94 -11.04
C GLY A 484 -8.87 5.78 -10.49
N PRO A 485 -8.07 6.02 -9.45
CA PRO A 485 -7.26 4.98 -8.79
C PRO A 485 -8.14 3.92 -8.11
N SER A 486 -7.59 2.71 -7.94
CA SER A 486 -8.17 1.69 -7.07
C SER A 486 -8.01 2.08 -5.60
N TYR A 487 -8.89 1.58 -4.73
CA TYR A 487 -8.74 1.68 -3.28
C TYR A 487 -7.68 0.69 -2.77
N LEU A 488 -6.78 1.15 -1.89
CA LEU A 488 -5.58 0.42 -1.44
C LEU A 488 -5.51 0.20 0.08
N GLY A 489 -6.63 0.32 0.78
CA GLY A 489 -6.75 -0.12 2.18
C GLY A 489 -6.50 0.93 3.26
N THR A 490 -5.83 2.04 2.97
CA THR A 490 -5.51 3.10 3.95
C THR A 490 -5.35 4.46 3.26
N GLY A 491 -5.49 5.55 4.01
CA GLY A 491 -5.34 6.92 3.54
C GLY A 491 -6.32 7.27 2.43
N THR A 492 -7.58 6.84 2.56
CA THR A 492 -8.62 7.02 1.53
C THR A 492 -9.84 7.70 2.11
N MET A 493 -10.19 8.87 1.57
CA MET A 493 -11.42 9.56 1.93
C MET A 493 -12.56 9.06 1.06
N PHE A 494 -13.60 8.50 1.66
CA PHE A 494 -14.82 8.02 1.02
C PHE A 494 -15.98 8.98 1.23
N ARG A 495 -16.86 9.04 0.24
CA ARG A 495 -18.25 9.48 0.39
C ARG A 495 -19.05 8.34 1.01
N ARG A 496 -19.68 8.58 2.17
CA ARG A 496 -20.42 7.57 2.95
C ARG A 496 -21.52 6.89 2.12
N ALA A 497 -22.23 7.65 1.29
CA ALA A 497 -23.28 7.10 0.43
C ALA A 497 -22.79 6.05 -0.58
N ALA A 498 -21.57 6.22 -1.12
CA ALA A 498 -20.97 5.23 -2.03
C ALA A 498 -20.65 3.91 -1.30
N LEU A 499 -20.26 3.99 -0.02
CA LEU A 499 -20.05 2.81 0.82
C LEU A 499 -21.35 2.06 1.06
N TYR A 500 -22.47 2.75 1.26
CA TYR A 500 -23.79 2.11 1.37
C TYR A 500 -24.31 1.45 0.09
N GLY A 501 -23.56 1.55 -1.02
CA GLY A 501 -23.90 0.91 -2.28
C GLY A 501 -24.87 1.72 -3.14
N MET A 502 -25.15 2.98 -2.78
CA MET A 502 -25.97 3.87 -3.59
C MET A 502 -25.28 4.23 -4.91
N GLU A 503 -26.08 4.50 -5.93
CA GLU A 503 -25.58 4.96 -7.23
C GLU A 503 -25.15 6.44 -7.16
N PRO A 504 -24.17 6.87 -7.99
CA PRO A 504 -23.81 8.28 -8.08
C PRO A 504 -24.96 9.08 -8.70
N PRO A 505 -25.09 10.39 -8.39
CA PRO A 505 -26.20 11.23 -8.86
C PRO A 505 -26.47 11.13 -10.37
N ARG A 506 -25.41 11.09 -11.20
CA ARG A 506 -25.52 10.97 -12.66
C ARG A 506 -26.25 9.71 -13.18
N TRP A 507 -26.39 8.67 -12.36
CA TRP A 507 -27.04 7.41 -12.74
C TRP A 507 -28.36 7.16 -11.99
N ARG A 508 -28.75 8.04 -11.06
CA ARG A 508 -30.04 7.96 -10.36
C ARG A 508 -31.18 8.33 -11.31
N ALA A 509 -32.35 7.72 -11.14
CA ALA A 509 -33.54 8.10 -11.90
C ALA A 509 -34.04 9.48 -11.45
N ALA A 510 -34.65 10.25 -12.36
CA ALA A 510 -35.10 11.62 -12.09
C ALA A 510 -36.20 11.71 -11.00
N ASP A 511 -36.93 10.62 -10.77
CA ASP A 511 -37.97 10.48 -9.73
C ASP A 511 -37.47 9.70 -8.48
N ASP A 512 -36.18 9.37 -8.42
CA ASP A 512 -35.57 8.74 -7.24
C ASP A 512 -35.12 9.86 -6.29
N ASP A 513 -35.97 10.23 -5.34
CA ASP A 513 -35.81 11.33 -4.36
C ASP A 513 -34.57 11.17 -3.42
N GLY A 514 -33.58 10.36 -3.78
CA GLY A 514 -32.45 9.97 -2.94
C GLY A 514 -32.84 9.04 -1.79
N ASN A 515 -34.13 8.81 -1.60
CA ASN A 515 -34.70 7.81 -0.72
C ASN A 515 -34.71 6.49 -1.47
N GLY A 516 -33.50 5.95 -1.71
CA GLY A 516 -33.27 4.82 -2.62
C GLY A 516 -34.35 3.76 -2.48
N ASN A 517 -34.85 3.29 -3.62
CA ASN A 517 -35.91 2.29 -3.78
C ASN A 517 -35.57 0.88 -3.21
N GLY A 518 -34.59 0.79 -2.30
CA GLY A 518 -34.21 -0.40 -1.55
C GLY A 518 -35.09 -0.56 -0.32
N ASN A 519 -35.63 -1.77 -0.16
CA ASN A 519 -36.33 -2.18 1.05
C ASN A 519 -35.36 -2.03 2.23
N GLY A 520 -35.51 -1.02 3.12
CA GLY A 520 -34.56 -0.72 4.21
C GLY A 520 -34.15 -1.93 5.07
N LYS A 521 -34.96 -3.01 5.02
CA LYS A 521 -34.65 -4.36 5.50
C LYS A 521 -33.30 -4.93 4.99
N GLU A 522 -32.82 -4.53 3.82
CA GLU A 522 -31.54 -4.95 3.26
C GLU A 522 -30.33 -4.46 4.07
N TYR A 523 -30.49 -3.36 4.82
CA TYR A 523 -29.43 -2.77 5.63
C TYR A 523 -29.42 -3.25 7.09
N GLY A 524 -30.43 -4.02 7.49
CA GLY A 524 -30.58 -4.58 8.83
C GLY A 524 -31.96 -4.30 9.43
N ARG A 525 -32.09 -4.54 10.74
CA ARG A 525 -33.35 -4.38 11.48
C ARG A 525 -33.45 -3.08 12.30
N SER A 526 -32.35 -2.33 12.42
CA SER A 526 -32.34 -1.11 13.23
C SER A 526 -32.93 0.07 12.48
N THR A 527 -34.14 0.48 12.87
CA THR A 527 -34.83 1.65 12.33
C THR A 527 -34.05 2.94 12.57
N LEU A 528 -33.40 3.07 13.73
CA LEU A 528 -32.53 4.21 14.06
C LEU A 528 -31.40 4.36 13.03
N PHE A 529 -30.67 3.27 12.77
CA PHE A 529 -29.58 3.28 11.79
C PHE A 529 -30.11 3.57 10.38
N ILE A 530 -31.18 2.90 9.96
CA ILE A 530 -31.77 3.08 8.62
C ILE A 530 -32.23 4.53 8.42
N ASN A 531 -32.92 5.11 9.40
CA ASN A 531 -33.38 6.50 9.33
C ASN A 531 -32.20 7.47 9.26
N SER A 532 -31.16 7.28 10.09
CA SER A 532 -29.95 8.12 10.04
C SER A 532 -29.24 8.02 8.69
N MET A 533 -29.16 6.80 8.13
CA MET A 533 -28.57 6.55 6.82
C MET A 533 -29.35 7.23 5.69
N LEU A 534 -30.68 7.10 5.69
CA LEU A 534 -31.55 7.68 4.65
C LEU A 534 -31.58 9.21 4.74
N ASP A 535 -31.62 9.76 5.94
CA ASP A 535 -31.56 11.21 6.17
C ASP A 535 -30.22 11.82 5.69
N GLY A 536 -29.13 11.05 5.77
CA GLY A 536 -27.82 11.43 5.24
C GLY A 536 -27.65 11.29 3.72
N ALA A 537 -28.56 10.61 3.02
CA ALA A 537 -28.40 10.26 1.60
C ALA A 537 -28.65 11.42 0.59
N PRO A 538 -29.65 12.32 0.77
CA PRO A 538 -29.97 13.37 -0.21
C PRO A 538 -29.27 14.73 -0.01
N ASN A 539 -28.71 15.05 1.17
CA ASN A 539 -28.13 16.37 1.49
C ASN A 539 -26.63 16.31 1.87
N GLN A 540 -25.80 15.78 0.98
CA GLN A 540 -24.44 15.31 1.29
C GLN A 540 -23.38 16.40 1.56
N ASP A 541 -23.52 17.60 0.98
CA ASP A 541 -22.39 18.55 0.93
C ASP A 541 -22.46 19.70 1.95
N ARG A 542 -23.50 19.74 2.82
CA ARG A 542 -23.76 20.87 3.72
C ARG A 542 -23.91 20.56 5.22
N ARG A 543 -23.79 19.29 5.64
CA ARG A 543 -24.02 18.93 7.05
C ARG A 543 -22.78 19.15 7.94
N SER A 544 -22.99 19.85 9.05
CA SER A 544 -22.15 19.71 10.26
C SER A 544 -22.38 18.33 10.88
N ILE A 545 -21.38 17.77 11.56
CA ILE A 545 -21.59 16.62 12.45
C ILE A 545 -22.72 17.00 13.39
N THR A 546 -23.84 16.28 13.31
CA THR A 546 -24.98 16.50 14.20
C THR A 546 -25.11 15.23 15.02
N PRO A 547 -24.60 15.21 16.26
CA PRO A 547 -24.72 14.03 17.09
C PRO A 547 -26.20 13.83 17.47
N VAL A 548 -26.72 12.62 17.24
CA VAL A 548 -28.12 12.27 17.56
C VAL A 548 -28.38 12.25 19.08
N PHE A 549 -27.31 12.17 19.90
CA PHE A 549 -27.40 11.92 21.35
C PHE A 549 -26.75 13.00 22.24
N VAL A 550 -26.82 14.28 21.88
CA VAL A 550 -26.42 15.36 22.79
C VAL A 550 -27.66 15.99 23.41
N ASP A 551 -28.26 15.28 24.37
CA ASP A 551 -29.10 15.88 25.41
C ASP A 551 -28.84 15.18 26.76
N GLY A 552 -27.82 15.71 27.44
CA GLY A 552 -27.69 15.98 28.89
C GLY A 552 -28.18 15.07 30.02
N GLU A 553 -28.84 13.92 29.83
CA GLU A 553 -29.28 13.08 30.95
C GLU A 553 -28.41 11.82 31.11
N GLU A 554 -27.79 11.63 32.28
CA GLU A 554 -26.98 10.45 32.62
C GLU A 554 -27.72 9.11 32.42
N SER A 555 -29.06 9.12 32.44
CA SER A 555 -29.88 7.93 32.18
C SER A 555 -29.97 7.56 30.69
N THR A 556 -29.53 8.42 29.77
CA THR A 556 -29.54 8.19 28.30
C THR A 556 -28.24 7.59 27.76
N THR A 557 -27.12 7.71 28.48
CA THR A 557 -25.80 7.25 28.02
C THR A 557 -25.70 5.72 28.01
N VAL A 558 -26.21 5.05 29.05
CA VAL A 558 -26.25 3.58 29.14
C VAL A 558 -27.17 2.99 28.07
N SER A 559 -28.34 3.58 27.84
CA SER A 559 -29.25 3.17 26.77
C SER A 559 -28.64 3.37 25.38
N SER A 560 -27.85 4.43 25.19
CA SER A 560 -27.15 4.69 23.93
C SER A 560 -26.03 3.68 23.68
N GLU A 561 -25.21 3.34 24.68
CA GLU A 561 -24.17 2.30 24.55
C GLU A 561 -24.75 0.93 24.21
N LEU A 562 -25.88 0.54 24.83
CA LEU A 562 -26.59 -0.71 24.53
C LEU A 562 -27.15 -0.73 23.11
N LEU A 563 -27.77 0.37 22.66
CA LEU A 563 -28.26 0.51 21.29
C LEU A 563 -27.12 0.44 20.27
N LEU A 564 -26.00 1.10 20.54
CA LEU A 564 -24.80 1.05 19.70
C LEU A 564 -24.16 -0.34 19.68
N ALA A 565 -24.09 -1.02 20.82
CA ALA A 565 -23.63 -2.41 20.90
C ALA A 565 -24.50 -3.34 20.05
N SER A 566 -25.82 -3.10 19.97
CA SER A 566 -26.72 -3.89 19.13
C SER A 566 -26.39 -3.84 17.62
N LEU A 567 -25.85 -2.71 17.13
CA LEU A 567 -25.43 -2.52 15.73
C LEU A 567 -24.14 -3.26 15.38
N MET A 568 -23.37 -3.64 16.39
CA MET A 568 -22.08 -4.32 16.25
C MET A 568 -22.16 -5.79 16.66
N THR A 569 -23.37 -6.32 16.80
CA THR A 569 -23.58 -7.74 17.09
C THR A 569 -23.13 -8.59 15.90
N CYS A 570 -22.60 -9.78 16.17
CA CYS A 570 -22.09 -10.66 15.11
C CYS A 570 -23.19 -11.15 14.16
N ALA A 571 -24.44 -11.20 14.63
CA ALA A 571 -25.61 -11.61 13.86
C ALA A 571 -26.31 -10.44 13.15
N TYR A 572 -25.86 -9.18 13.32
CA TYR A 572 -26.52 -8.02 12.70
C TYR A 572 -26.60 -8.14 11.18
N GLU A 573 -25.57 -8.74 10.58
CA GLU A 573 -25.36 -8.80 9.14
C GLU A 573 -26.06 -10.01 8.50
N ASP A 574 -26.62 -10.91 9.30
CA ASP A 574 -27.26 -12.13 8.82
C ASP A 574 -28.50 -11.82 7.96
N GLY A 575 -28.48 -12.29 6.71
CA GLY A 575 -29.56 -12.06 5.75
C GLY A 575 -29.62 -10.63 5.19
N THR A 576 -28.61 -9.80 5.45
CA THR A 576 -28.52 -8.42 4.94
C THR A 576 -27.64 -8.32 3.68
N SER A 577 -27.55 -7.12 3.11
CA SER A 577 -26.68 -6.80 1.97
C SER A 577 -25.26 -6.38 2.37
N TRP A 578 -24.95 -6.32 3.68
CA TRP A 578 -23.61 -5.99 4.19
C TRP A 578 -22.57 -6.99 3.70
N GLY A 579 -21.42 -6.47 3.26
CA GLY A 579 -20.33 -7.29 2.72
C GLY A 579 -20.52 -7.78 1.28
N ARG A 580 -21.73 -7.65 0.73
CA ARG A 580 -22.05 -8.00 -0.66
C ARG A 580 -22.23 -6.75 -1.51
N ASP A 581 -23.23 -5.95 -1.19
CA ASP A 581 -23.61 -4.74 -1.93
C ASP A 581 -23.38 -3.45 -1.14
N ALA A 582 -23.34 -3.56 0.19
CA ALA A 582 -23.09 -2.45 1.11
C ALA A 582 -21.82 -2.66 1.94
N GLY A 583 -21.12 -1.56 2.22
CA GLY A 583 -19.87 -1.52 2.98
C GLY A 583 -18.65 -2.03 2.21
N TRP A 584 -17.66 -2.48 2.97
CA TRP A 584 -16.50 -3.22 2.48
C TRP A 584 -16.86 -4.67 2.20
N VAL A 585 -16.39 -5.19 1.06
CA VAL A 585 -16.74 -6.51 0.53
C VAL A 585 -16.10 -7.64 1.34
N TYR A 586 -16.83 -8.74 1.53
CA TYR A 586 -16.42 -9.90 2.32
C TYR A 586 -15.81 -11.03 1.47
N ASP A 587 -15.23 -12.02 2.17
CA ASP A 587 -14.74 -13.30 1.62
C ASP A 587 -13.61 -13.22 0.58
N ILE A 588 -13.02 -12.03 0.39
CA ILE A 588 -11.86 -11.77 -0.48
C ILE A 588 -10.76 -11.12 0.37
N ALA A 589 -9.55 -11.68 0.34
CA ALA A 589 -8.42 -11.25 1.18
C ALA A 589 -7.87 -9.85 0.86
N THR A 590 -8.17 -9.34 -0.34
CA THR A 590 -7.94 -7.95 -0.79
C THR A 590 -9.28 -7.24 -0.88
N GLU A 591 -9.94 -7.07 0.28
CA GLU A 591 -11.25 -6.42 0.39
C GLU A 591 -11.21 -4.98 -0.14
N ASP A 592 -10.04 -4.36 -0.09
CA ASP A 592 -9.76 -3.01 -0.56
C ASP A 592 -9.99 -2.87 -2.07
N VAL A 593 -9.23 -3.61 -2.88
CA VAL A 593 -9.29 -3.50 -4.34
C VAL A 593 -10.69 -3.85 -4.85
N VAL A 594 -11.32 -4.88 -4.28
CA VAL A 594 -12.66 -5.31 -4.70
C VAL A 594 -13.76 -4.33 -4.27
N THR A 595 -13.62 -3.65 -3.12
CA THR A 595 -14.57 -2.60 -2.71
C THR A 595 -14.49 -1.41 -3.66
N GLY A 596 -13.28 -0.99 -4.03
CA GLY A 596 -13.09 0.05 -5.05
C GLY A 596 -13.66 -0.36 -6.42
N PHE A 597 -13.44 -1.62 -6.81
CA PHE A 597 -14.01 -2.18 -8.04
C PHE A 597 -15.55 -2.14 -8.05
N ARG A 598 -16.20 -2.52 -6.94
CA ARG A 598 -17.66 -2.45 -6.77
C ARG A 598 -18.18 -1.04 -7.02
N MET A 599 -17.55 -0.04 -6.41
CA MET A 599 -17.94 1.38 -6.58
C MET A 599 -17.76 1.84 -8.04
N HIS A 600 -16.63 1.54 -8.68
CA HIS A 600 -16.40 1.88 -10.09
C HIS A 600 -17.39 1.20 -11.03
N ARG A 601 -17.78 -0.04 -10.74
CA ARG A 601 -18.80 -0.78 -11.50
C ARG A 601 -20.19 -0.17 -11.39
N GLN A 602 -20.51 0.45 -10.26
CA GLN A 602 -21.74 1.24 -10.07
C GLN A 602 -21.70 2.59 -10.82
N GLY A 603 -20.55 2.97 -11.38
CA GLY A 603 -20.36 4.18 -12.17
C GLY A 603 -19.76 5.36 -11.41
N TRP A 604 -19.38 5.16 -10.14
CA TRP A 604 -18.64 6.17 -9.37
C TRP A 604 -17.25 6.42 -9.94
N ARG A 605 -16.71 7.61 -9.68
CA ARG A 605 -15.33 7.97 -9.98
C ARG A 605 -14.49 8.00 -8.70
N SER A 606 -13.18 7.90 -8.85
CA SER A 606 -12.23 8.19 -7.77
C SER A 606 -11.13 9.14 -8.23
N VAL A 607 -10.43 9.75 -7.27
CA VAL A 607 -9.35 10.69 -7.54
C VAL A 607 -8.09 10.28 -6.79
N TYR A 608 -6.94 10.40 -7.45
CA TYR A 608 -5.64 10.25 -6.83
C TYR A 608 -5.08 11.62 -6.42
N CYS A 609 -4.90 11.84 -5.12
CA CYS A 609 -4.39 13.08 -4.55
C CYS A 609 -2.93 12.92 -4.12
N SER A 610 -2.00 13.46 -4.90
CA SER A 610 -0.58 13.50 -4.52
C SER A 610 -0.21 14.93 -4.12
N VAL A 611 -0.02 15.15 -2.83
CA VAL A 611 0.46 16.41 -2.25
C VAL A 611 1.90 16.27 -1.77
N GLU A 612 2.63 17.39 -1.80
CA GLU A 612 3.98 17.52 -1.27
C GLU A 612 3.96 18.59 -0.16
N PRO A 613 4.44 18.31 1.06
CA PRO A 613 4.88 17.00 1.57
C PRO A 613 3.75 15.96 1.58
N ALA A 614 4.12 14.67 1.52
CA ALA A 614 3.17 13.56 1.49
C ALA A 614 2.13 13.65 2.62
N ALA A 615 0.85 13.41 2.31
CA ALA A 615 -0.25 13.48 3.27
C ALA A 615 -0.06 12.51 4.45
N PHE A 616 0.25 11.26 4.14
CA PHE A 616 0.34 10.16 5.09
C PHE A 616 1.66 9.43 4.95
N ARG A 617 2.18 8.97 6.08
CA ARG A 617 3.35 8.09 6.16
C ARG A 617 3.05 6.94 7.09
N GLY A 618 3.65 5.78 6.86
CA GLY A 618 3.54 4.63 7.75
C GLY A 618 4.83 3.83 7.83
N THR A 619 4.79 2.69 8.53
CA THR A 619 5.98 1.85 8.73
C THR A 619 6.03 0.72 7.70
N ALA A 620 7.17 0.58 6.99
CA ALA A 620 7.34 -0.51 6.03
C ALA A 620 7.49 -1.89 6.71
N PRO A 621 7.17 -2.99 6.01
CA PRO A 621 7.53 -4.33 6.46
C PRO A 621 9.02 -4.47 6.73
N ILE A 622 9.33 -5.16 7.83
CA ILE A 622 10.63 -5.04 8.46
C ILE A 622 11.68 -5.93 7.80
N ASN A 623 11.34 -7.08 7.23
CA ASN A 623 12.30 -7.99 6.58
C ASN A 623 11.73 -8.68 5.33
N LEU A 624 12.59 -9.44 4.62
CA LEU A 624 12.21 -10.15 3.39
C LEU A 624 11.02 -11.09 3.62
N THR A 625 11.01 -11.86 4.72
CA THR A 625 9.98 -12.86 4.98
C THR A 625 8.61 -12.22 5.17
N GLU A 626 8.51 -11.18 6.00
CA GLU A 626 7.24 -10.45 6.22
C GLU A 626 6.76 -9.79 4.92
N ARG A 627 7.69 -9.25 4.12
CA ARG A 627 7.36 -8.68 2.81
C ARG A 627 6.82 -9.71 1.83
N LEU A 628 7.38 -10.93 1.78
CA LEU A 628 6.87 -12.00 0.93
C LEU A 628 5.51 -12.54 1.40
N LEU A 629 5.29 -12.65 2.70
CA LEU A 629 3.98 -13.01 3.25
C LEU A 629 2.91 -11.96 2.93
N GLN A 630 3.27 -10.68 2.96
CA GLN A 630 2.38 -9.60 2.52
C GLN A 630 2.02 -9.75 1.03
N LEU A 631 3.03 -9.97 0.18
CA LEU A 631 2.82 -10.18 -1.26
C LEU A 631 1.97 -11.43 -1.54
N LEU A 632 2.10 -12.48 -0.72
CA LEU A 632 1.30 -13.69 -0.83
C LEU A 632 -0.19 -13.39 -0.61
N ARG A 633 -0.52 -12.62 0.44
CA ARG A 633 -1.91 -12.21 0.71
C ARG A 633 -2.49 -11.39 -0.43
N TRP A 634 -1.73 -10.43 -0.96
CA TRP A 634 -2.16 -9.62 -2.10
C TRP A 634 -2.41 -10.46 -3.35
N SER A 635 -1.50 -11.39 -3.65
CA SER A 635 -1.60 -12.27 -4.82
C SER A 635 -2.73 -13.28 -4.68
N GLY A 636 -2.93 -13.83 -3.48
CA GLY A 636 -4.06 -14.71 -3.17
C GLY A 636 -5.40 -14.00 -3.33
N GLY A 637 -5.57 -12.82 -2.73
CA GLY A 637 -6.79 -12.02 -2.84
C GLY A 637 -7.08 -11.55 -4.26
N SER A 638 -6.03 -11.23 -5.04
CA SER A 638 -6.16 -10.89 -6.46
C SER A 638 -6.74 -12.04 -7.28
N LEU A 639 -6.27 -13.27 -7.05
CA LEU A 639 -6.83 -14.46 -7.69
C LEU A 639 -8.24 -14.79 -7.18
N GLU A 640 -8.53 -14.62 -5.89
CA GLU A 640 -9.89 -14.75 -5.34
C GLU A 640 -10.85 -13.79 -6.04
N MET A 641 -10.45 -12.53 -6.22
CA MET A 641 -11.23 -11.56 -6.97
C MET A 641 -11.49 -12.04 -8.40
N PHE A 642 -10.46 -12.55 -9.11
CA PHE A 642 -10.62 -13.08 -10.46
C PHE A 642 -11.60 -14.26 -10.55
N PHE A 643 -11.58 -15.19 -9.60
CA PHE A 643 -12.46 -16.36 -9.59
C PHE A 643 -13.79 -16.15 -8.85
N SER A 644 -14.08 -14.93 -8.39
CA SER A 644 -15.32 -14.57 -7.71
C SER A 644 -16.36 -13.90 -8.64
N HIS A 645 -17.52 -13.55 -8.09
CA HIS A 645 -18.52 -12.69 -8.74
C HIS A 645 -17.99 -11.28 -9.11
N SER A 646 -16.82 -10.90 -8.57
CA SER A 646 -16.14 -9.63 -8.86
C SER A 646 -15.10 -9.74 -9.97
N ASN A 647 -15.20 -10.77 -10.84
CA ASN A 647 -14.34 -10.91 -12.00
C ASN A 647 -14.55 -9.74 -12.99
N ALA A 648 -13.46 -9.03 -13.31
CA ALA A 648 -13.48 -7.92 -14.24
C ALA A 648 -14.05 -8.29 -15.63
N LEU A 649 -13.90 -9.52 -16.13
CA LEU A 649 -14.41 -9.97 -17.44
C LEU A 649 -15.93 -10.20 -17.48
N LEU A 650 -16.49 -10.74 -16.39
CA LEU A 650 -17.86 -11.28 -16.36
C LEU A 650 -18.83 -10.43 -15.55
N ALA A 651 -18.34 -9.54 -14.69
CA ALA A 651 -19.19 -8.74 -13.83
C ALA A 651 -20.19 -7.88 -14.63
N ALA A 652 -21.47 -7.95 -14.22
CA ALA A 652 -22.56 -7.13 -14.74
C ALA A 652 -22.33 -5.62 -14.46
N GLY A 653 -23.01 -4.73 -15.18
CA GLY A 653 -22.80 -3.28 -15.06
C GLY A 653 -21.62 -2.73 -15.87
N ALA A 654 -21.09 -3.52 -16.81
CA ALA A 654 -19.98 -3.16 -17.68
C ALA A 654 -20.19 -1.84 -18.46
N ALA A 655 -21.44 -1.46 -18.74
CA ALA A 655 -21.76 -0.22 -19.46
C ALA A 655 -21.38 1.06 -18.69
N ARG A 656 -21.29 1.00 -17.35
CA ARG A 656 -21.01 2.18 -16.50
C ARG A 656 -19.52 2.35 -16.18
N MET A 657 -18.70 1.35 -16.48
CA MET A 657 -17.27 1.32 -16.16
C MET A 657 -16.42 1.58 -17.41
N HIS A 658 -15.39 2.42 -17.29
CA HIS A 658 -14.53 2.73 -18.42
C HIS A 658 -13.81 1.46 -18.93
N PRO A 659 -13.79 1.17 -20.25
CA PRO A 659 -13.20 -0.08 -20.77
C PRO A 659 -11.74 -0.29 -20.36
N LEU A 660 -10.91 0.77 -20.38
CA LEU A 660 -9.52 0.68 -19.93
C LEU A 660 -9.39 0.54 -18.39
N GLN A 661 -10.38 1.01 -17.62
CA GLN A 661 -10.42 0.77 -16.17
C GLN A 661 -10.67 -0.72 -15.91
N ARG A 662 -11.56 -1.34 -16.69
CA ARG A 662 -11.84 -2.78 -16.65
C ARG A 662 -10.59 -3.61 -16.97
N VAL A 663 -9.83 -3.19 -17.99
CA VAL A 663 -8.53 -3.78 -18.34
C VAL A 663 -7.54 -3.66 -17.17
N ALA A 664 -7.50 -2.53 -16.47
CA ALA A 664 -6.63 -2.35 -15.31
C ALA A 664 -6.97 -3.30 -14.16
N TYR A 665 -8.26 -3.46 -13.81
CA TYR A 665 -8.69 -4.43 -12.79
C TYR A 665 -8.46 -5.88 -13.20
N LEU A 666 -8.59 -6.19 -14.50
CA LEU A 666 -8.22 -7.50 -15.02
C LEU A 666 -6.72 -7.78 -14.83
N ASN A 667 -5.86 -6.79 -15.09
CA ASN A 667 -4.43 -6.89 -14.84
C ASN A 667 -4.13 -7.11 -13.36
N MET A 668 -4.76 -6.31 -12.48
CA MET A 668 -4.59 -6.40 -11.03
C MET A 668 -5.05 -7.75 -10.45
N SER A 669 -6.00 -8.44 -11.09
CA SER A 669 -6.52 -9.72 -10.61
C SER A 669 -5.79 -10.94 -11.20
N THR A 670 -5.16 -10.81 -12.37
CA THR A 670 -4.53 -11.95 -13.09
C THR A 670 -3.00 -11.97 -13.04
N TYR A 671 -2.33 -10.91 -12.55
CA TYR A 671 -0.87 -10.84 -12.54
C TYR A 671 -0.15 -12.06 -11.92
N PRO A 672 -0.66 -12.74 -10.87
CA PRO A 672 0.06 -13.88 -10.28
C PRO A 672 0.20 -15.08 -11.22
N LEU A 673 -0.72 -15.23 -12.20
CA LEU A 673 -0.71 -16.35 -13.15
C LEU A 673 0.54 -16.37 -14.03
N VAL A 674 1.25 -15.25 -14.14
CA VAL A 674 2.52 -15.14 -14.87
C VAL A 674 3.59 -16.12 -14.37
N THR A 675 3.50 -16.57 -13.12
CA THR A 675 4.44 -17.50 -12.50
C THR A 675 4.55 -18.84 -13.24
N VAL A 676 3.43 -19.34 -13.79
CA VAL A 676 3.39 -20.63 -14.51
C VAL A 676 4.36 -20.60 -15.70
N PHE A 677 4.45 -19.45 -16.36
CA PHE A 677 5.32 -19.25 -17.50
C PHE A 677 6.73 -18.82 -17.07
N ILE A 678 6.86 -17.87 -16.12
CA ILE A 678 8.19 -17.40 -15.66
C ILE A 678 9.02 -18.55 -15.08
N LEU A 679 8.44 -19.46 -14.30
CA LEU A 679 9.17 -20.62 -13.78
C LEU A 679 9.67 -21.53 -14.90
N ALA A 680 8.84 -21.80 -15.92
CA ALA A 680 9.28 -22.57 -17.08
C ALA A 680 10.45 -21.89 -17.79
N TYR A 681 10.35 -20.59 -18.06
CA TYR A 681 11.39 -19.79 -18.71
C TYR A 681 12.70 -19.73 -17.92
N ASN A 682 12.62 -19.66 -16.59
CA ASN A 682 13.80 -19.65 -15.71
C ASN A 682 14.50 -21.01 -15.61
N LEU A 683 13.81 -22.09 -16.02
CA LEU A 683 14.35 -23.45 -16.09
C LEU A 683 14.76 -23.86 -17.50
N PHE A 684 14.31 -23.17 -18.55
CA PHE A 684 14.76 -23.42 -19.93
C PHE A 684 16.28 -23.41 -20.09
N PRO A 685 17.07 -22.64 -19.33
CA PRO A 685 18.52 -22.73 -19.43
C PRO A 685 19.13 -24.08 -19.02
N LEU A 686 18.38 -24.95 -18.33
CA LEU A 686 18.77 -26.35 -18.12
C LEU A 686 19.02 -27.08 -19.45
N MET A 687 18.36 -26.67 -20.53
CA MET A 687 18.57 -27.25 -21.85
C MET A 687 20.01 -27.06 -22.35
N TRP A 688 20.69 -25.99 -21.91
CA TRP A 688 22.10 -25.75 -22.24
C TRP A 688 23.07 -26.61 -21.41
N LEU A 689 22.58 -27.29 -20.37
CA LEU A 689 23.36 -28.24 -19.57
C LEU A 689 23.50 -29.60 -20.27
N VAL A 690 22.48 -30.04 -21.00
CA VAL A 690 22.42 -31.36 -21.67
C VAL A 690 23.24 -31.36 -22.97
N SER A 691 23.71 -32.53 -23.41
CA SER A 691 24.63 -32.72 -24.54
C SER A 691 23.99 -32.53 -25.93
N GLU A 692 22.66 -32.60 -26.04
CA GLU A 692 21.94 -32.48 -27.32
C GLU A 692 21.32 -31.08 -27.49
N GLN A 693 21.55 -30.48 -28.66
CA GLN A 693 21.10 -29.11 -28.95
C GLN A 693 19.59 -29.05 -29.23
N TYR A 694 18.78 -28.84 -28.19
CA TYR A 694 17.37 -28.53 -28.35
C TYR A 694 17.15 -27.01 -28.46
N TYR A 695 16.68 -26.55 -29.62
CA TYR A 695 16.35 -25.15 -29.84
C TYR A 695 14.87 -24.89 -29.57
N ILE A 696 14.55 -23.82 -28.82
CA ILE A 696 13.17 -23.38 -28.61
C ILE A 696 12.52 -22.96 -29.95
N GLN A 697 13.31 -22.39 -30.87
CA GLN A 697 12.85 -21.86 -32.15
C GLN A 697 13.98 -21.88 -33.20
N ARG A 698 13.65 -22.20 -34.46
CA ARG A 698 14.56 -22.08 -35.61
C ARG A 698 13.95 -21.15 -36.69
N PRO A 699 14.76 -20.39 -37.45
CA PRO A 699 16.18 -20.13 -37.23
C PRO A 699 16.41 -19.29 -35.95
N PHE A 700 17.37 -19.73 -35.13
CA PHE A 700 17.57 -19.21 -33.77
C PHE A 700 18.06 -17.75 -33.75
N GLY A 701 18.93 -17.35 -34.70
CA GLY A 701 19.43 -15.97 -34.78
C GLY A 701 18.32 -14.93 -34.98
N ALA A 702 17.32 -15.22 -35.83
CA ALA A 702 16.18 -14.34 -36.04
C ALA A 702 15.29 -14.24 -34.79
N TYR A 703 15.08 -15.35 -34.07
CA TYR A 703 14.36 -15.36 -32.79
C TYR A 703 15.02 -14.41 -31.77
N ILE A 704 16.34 -14.51 -31.61
CA ILE A 704 17.10 -13.65 -30.69
C ILE A 704 17.05 -12.18 -31.12
N LEU A 705 17.10 -11.88 -32.42
CA LEU A 705 16.99 -10.52 -32.92
C LEU A 705 15.63 -9.88 -32.56
N TYR A 706 14.52 -10.62 -32.75
CA TYR A 706 13.20 -10.15 -32.34
C TYR A 706 13.14 -9.90 -30.83
N LEU A 707 13.64 -10.83 -30.02
CA LEU A 707 13.68 -10.66 -28.56
C LEU A 707 14.51 -9.43 -28.16
N ALA A 708 15.70 -9.27 -28.72
CA ALA A 708 16.57 -8.13 -28.44
C ALA A 708 15.90 -6.79 -28.81
N ALA A 709 15.22 -6.72 -29.96
CA ALA A 709 14.48 -5.54 -30.38
C ALA A 709 13.30 -5.23 -29.43
N ILE A 710 12.48 -6.24 -29.09
CA ILE A 710 11.35 -6.10 -28.16
C ILE A 710 11.84 -5.65 -26.78
N ILE A 711 12.93 -6.25 -26.28
CA ILE A 711 13.55 -5.88 -25.00
C ILE A 711 14.09 -4.45 -25.05
N ALA A 712 14.75 -4.04 -26.13
CA ALA A 712 15.21 -2.66 -26.27
C ALA A 712 14.03 -1.67 -26.20
N MET A 713 12.92 -1.97 -26.86
CA MET A 713 11.70 -1.16 -26.78
C MET A 713 11.09 -1.12 -25.37
N ILE A 714 11.12 -2.23 -24.61
CA ILE A 714 10.73 -2.24 -23.18
C ILE A 714 11.49 -1.18 -22.40
N HIS A 715 12.82 -1.15 -22.56
CA HIS A 715 13.67 -0.23 -21.81
C HIS A 715 13.43 1.23 -22.22
N VAL A 716 13.24 1.49 -23.51
CA VAL A 716 12.91 2.85 -24.00
C VAL A 716 11.57 3.32 -23.43
N ILE A 717 10.53 2.47 -23.45
CA ILE A 717 9.23 2.76 -22.83
C ILE A 717 9.41 3.01 -21.32
N GLY A 718 10.15 2.15 -20.63
CA GLY A 718 10.47 2.31 -19.21
C GLY A 718 11.16 3.63 -18.91
N MET A 719 12.07 4.11 -19.77
CA MET A 719 12.71 5.41 -19.58
C MET A 719 11.75 6.60 -19.68
N PHE A 720 10.74 6.52 -20.56
CA PHE A 720 9.67 7.51 -20.57
C PHE A 720 8.87 7.46 -19.27
N GLU A 721 8.50 6.26 -18.79
CA GLU A 721 7.78 6.08 -17.51
C GLU A 721 8.56 6.65 -16.33
N VAL A 722 9.86 6.35 -16.25
CA VAL A 722 10.75 6.91 -15.22
C VAL A 722 10.72 8.44 -15.25
N ARG A 723 10.78 9.04 -16.44
CA ARG A 723 10.79 10.50 -16.62
C ARG A 723 9.48 11.14 -16.22
N TRP A 724 8.33 10.68 -16.72
CA TRP A 724 7.06 11.36 -16.44
C TRP A 724 6.50 11.07 -15.05
N ALA A 725 6.80 9.92 -14.46
CA ALA A 725 6.38 9.57 -13.10
C ALA A 725 7.33 10.13 -12.01
N GLY A 726 8.44 10.76 -12.39
CA GLY A 726 9.42 11.28 -11.44
C GLY A 726 10.10 10.17 -10.60
N LEU A 727 10.40 9.04 -11.24
CA LEU A 727 11.05 7.89 -10.60
C LEU A 727 12.57 7.99 -10.76
N THR A 728 13.32 7.32 -9.89
CA THR A 728 14.73 7.05 -10.15
C THR A 728 14.88 5.78 -10.99
N LEU A 729 16.00 5.64 -11.70
CA LEU A 729 16.32 4.38 -12.39
C LEU A 729 16.43 3.21 -11.39
N LEU A 730 16.91 3.49 -10.18
CA LEU A 730 17.00 2.50 -9.11
C LEU A 730 15.61 1.99 -8.70
N ASP A 731 14.61 2.88 -8.55
CA ASP A 731 13.23 2.48 -8.24
C ASP A 731 12.68 1.51 -9.29
N TRP A 732 12.91 1.82 -10.56
CA TRP A 732 12.50 0.98 -11.67
C TRP A 732 13.20 -0.38 -11.65
N CYS A 733 14.54 -0.40 -11.50
CA CYS A 733 15.30 -1.65 -11.40
C CYS A 733 14.90 -2.49 -10.17
N ARG A 734 14.68 -1.87 -9.00
CA ARG A 734 14.25 -2.56 -7.79
C ARG A 734 12.86 -3.18 -7.96
N ASN A 735 11.96 -2.49 -8.64
CA ASN A 735 10.64 -3.02 -8.96
C ASN A 735 10.73 -4.28 -9.85
N GLU A 736 11.55 -4.26 -10.91
CA GLU A 736 11.76 -5.42 -11.78
C GLU A 736 12.41 -6.60 -11.03
N GLN A 737 13.40 -6.32 -10.19
CA GLN A 737 14.04 -7.33 -9.34
C GLN A 737 13.03 -7.96 -8.37
N PHE A 738 12.24 -7.13 -7.68
CA PHE A 738 11.27 -7.62 -6.71
C PHE A 738 10.09 -8.34 -7.37
N TYR A 739 9.68 -7.92 -8.57
CA TYR A 739 8.74 -8.64 -9.41
C TYR A 739 9.24 -10.06 -9.73
N MET A 740 10.52 -10.21 -10.10
CA MET A 740 11.11 -11.52 -10.35
C MET A 740 11.10 -12.41 -9.10
N ILE A 741 11.44 -11.86 -7.94
CA ILE A 741 11.40 -12.58 -6.65
C ILE A 741 9.97 -13.04 -6.32
N GLY A 742 8.97 -12.18 -6.53
CA GLY A 742 7.57 -12.52 -6.36
C GLY A 742 7.12 -13.62 -7.33
N ALA A 743 7.51 -13.52 -8.60
CA ALA A 743 7.14 -14.46 -9.65
C ALA A 743 7.75 -15.84 -9.45
N THR A 744 8.97 -15.94 -8.93
CA THR A 744 9.60 -17.23 -8.66
C THR A 744 9.21 -17.80 -7.31
N GLY A 745 8.97 -16.99 -6.27
CA GLY A 745 8.76 -17.47 -4.90
C GLY A 745 7.29 -17.48 -4.45
N VAL A 746 6.61 -16.34 -4.55
CA VAL A 746 5.32 -16.10 -3.90
C VAL A 746 4.14 -16.52 -4.77
N TYR A 747 4.15 -16.12 -6.03
CA TYR A 747 3.06 -16.38 -6.97
C TYR A 747 2.80 -17.88 -7.21
N PRO A 748 3.79 -18.79 -7.25
CA PRO A 748 3.53 -20.22 -7.38
C PRO A 748 2.64 -20.73 -6.23
N THR A 749 2.93 -20.30 -5.00
CA THR A 749 2.11 -20.64 -3.82
C THR A 749 0.72 -20.03 -3.89
N ALA A 750 0.58 -18.79 -4.38
CA ALA A 750 -0.73 -18.16 -4.54
C ALA A 750 -1.59 -18.87 -5.62
N VAL A 751 -0.98 -19.28 -6.73
CA VAL A 751 -1.67 -20.05 -7.78
C VAL A 751 -2.06 -21.44 -7.29
N LEU A 752 -1.17 -22.13 -6.56
CA LEU A 752 -1.48 -23.41 -5.93
C LEU A 752 -2.61 -23.29 -4.91
N TYR A 753 -2.56 -22.25 -4.05
CA TYR A 753 -3.63 -21.92 -3.13
C TYR A 753 -4.98 -21.82 -3.86
N MET A 754 -5.00 -21.08 -4.96
CA MET A 754 -6.24 -20.87 -5.70
C MET A 754 -6.73 -22.13 -6.40
N ALA A 755 -5.83 -22.91 -7.02
CA ALA A 755 -6.19 -24.20 -7.58
C ALA A 755 -6.81 -25.11 -6.52
N LEU A 756 -6.19 -25.24 -5.35
CA LEU A 756 -6.72 -26.06 -4.25
C LEU A 756 -8.08 -25.56 -3.74
N LYS A 757 -8.26 -24.24 -3.60
CA LYS A 757 -9.54 -23.64 -3.18
C LYS A 757 -10.66 -23.95 -4.18
N LEU A 758 -10.36 -23.89 -5.49
CA LEU A 758 -11.31 -24.21 -6.55
C LEU A 758 -11.72 -25.69 -6.56
N PHE A 759 -10.79 -26.62 -6.30
CA PHE A 759 -11.08 -28.06 -6.31
C PHE A 759 -11.66 -28.60 -5.00
N THR A 760 -11.26 -28.05 -3.86
CA THR A 760 -11.59 -28.62 -2.53
C THR A 760 -12.55 -27.74 -1.71
N GLY A 761 -12.86 -26.53 -2.17
CA GLY A 761 -13.59 -25.51 -1.40
C GLY A 761 -12.80 -24.94 -0.21
N LYS A 762 -11.63 -25.50 0.11
CA LYS A 762 -10.75 -25.09 1.21
C LYS A 762 -9.42 -24.59 0.67
N GLY A 763 -9.03 -23.37 1.05
CA GLY A 763 -7.72 -22.82 0.73
C GLY A 763 -6.66 -23.10 1.81
N ILE A 764 -5.41 -22.71 1.56
CA ILE A 764 -4.33 -22.61 2.55
C ILE A 764 -4.55 -21.40 3.46
N HIS A 765 -4.45 -21.56 4.79
CA HIS A 765 -4.66 -20.45 5.72
C HIS A 765 -3.51 -19.42 5.61
N PHE A 766 -3.83 -18.16 5.29
CA PHE A 766 -2.84 -17.08 5.28
C PHE A 766 -2.50 -16.64 6.71
N ARG A 767 -1.20 -16.48 7.00
CA ARG A 767 -0.70 -15.91 8.26
C ARG A 767 -0.69 -14.38 8.16
N LEU A 768 -1.08 -13.69 9.23
CA LEU A 768 -0.89 -12.23 9.35
C LEU A 768 0.61 -11.91 9.44
N THR A 769 1.03 -10.83 8.78
CA THR A 769 2.39 -10.32 8.86
C THR A 769 2.59 -9.58 10.17
N SER A 770 3.63 -9.94 10.92
CA SER A 770 3.99 -9.24 12.16
C SER A 770 4.79 -7.98 11.81
N LYS A 771 4.46 -6.87 12.45
CA LYS A 771 5.20 -5.59 12.34
C LYS A 771 5.99 -5.28 13.62
N GLN A 772 6.35 -6.30 14.40
CA GLN A 772 7.14 -6.14 15.61
C GLN A 772 8.60 -5.79 15.29
N THR A 773 9.05 -4.61 15.71
CA THR A 773 10.47 -4.21 15.75
C THR A 773 11.11 -4.79 17.01
N THR A 774 12.17 -5.57 16.86
CA THR A 774 12.97 -6.11 17.99
C THR A 774 14.29 -5.37 18.18
N ALA A 775 14.70 -4.55 17.19
CA ALA A 775 16.07 -4.02 17.12
C ALA A 775 16.38 -2.81 18.00
N GLU A 776 15.39 -2.01 18.43
CA GLU A 776 15.67 -0.78 19.20
C GLU A 776 16.20 -1.08 20.61
N ALA A 777 15.94 -2.27 21.17
CA ALA A 777 16.40 -2.62 22.50
C ALA A 777 17.86 -3.14 22.55
N CYS A 778 18.45 -3.61 21.45
CA CYS A 778 19.67 -4.44 21.53
C CYS A 778 20.87 -4.05 20.63
N SER A 779 20.72 -3.31 19.52
CA SER A 779 21.81 -3.29 18.51
C SER A 779 22.31 -1.95 17.98
N GLY A 780 21.67 -0.82 18.30
CA GLY A 780 22.11 0.52 17.83
C GLY A 780 22.06 0.75 16.31
N ASP A 781 21.79 -0.29 15.50
CA ASP A 781 21.59 -0.23 14.05
C ASP A 781 20.09 -0.16 13.73
N LYS A 782 19.65 0.99 13.20
CA LYS A 782 18.26 1.28 12.83
C LYS A 782 17.68 0.25 11.84
N PHE A 783 18.51 -0.42 11.05
CA PHE A 783 18.06 -1.37 10.02
C PHE A 783 18.32 -2.83 10.39
N ALA A 784 18.69 -3.15 11.63
CA ALA A 784 19.08 -4.51 12.00
C ALA A 784 18.00 -5.57 11.70
N ASP A 785 16.73 -5.23 11.95
CA ASP A 785 15.62 -6.15 11.71
C ASP A 785 15.43 -6.48 10.21
N LEU A 786 15.89 -5.64 9.26
CA LEU A 786 15.86 -5.92 7.81
C LEU A 786 16.75 -7.09 7.39
N TYR A 787 17.74 -7.42 8.22
CA TYR A 787 18.71 -8.48 7.96
C TYR A 787 18.38 -9.79 8.69
N VAL A 788 17.25 -9.84 9.39
CA VAL A 788 16.75 -11.07 10.02
C VAL A 788 16.12 -11.96 8.94
N VAL A 789 16.67 -13.17 8.79
CA VAL A 789 16.17 -14.16 7.84
C VAL A 789 15.35 -15.20 8.57
N ARG A 790 14.08 -15.34 8.17
CA ARG A 790 13.21 -16.42 8.62
C ARG A 790 12.98 -17.35 7.44
N TRP A 791 13.52 -18.57 7.52
CA TRP A 791 13.33 -19.58 6.49
C TRP A 791 11.87 -20.02 6.42
N VAL A 792 11.26 -19.83 5.25
CA VAL A 792 9.87 -20.24 4.96
C VAL A 792 9.82 -21.02 3.65
N PRO A 793 8.86 -21.94 3.46
CA PRO A 793 8.73 -22.72 2.22
C PRO A 793 8.62 -21.88 0.95
N LEU A 794 8.13 -20.63 1.05
CA LEU A 794 8.02 -19.69 -0.06
C LEU A 794 9.37 -19.32 -0.71
N LEU A 795 10.48 -19.50 0.01
CA LEU A 795 11.82 -19.20 -0.52
C LEU A 795 12.34 -20.32 -1.43
N VAL A 796 11.86 -21.56 -1.24
CA VAL A 796 12.42 -22.77 -1.88
C VAL A 796 12.41 -22.67 -3.41
N PRO A 797 11.32 -22.28 -4.08
CA PRO A 797 11.31 -22.18 -5.54
C PRO A 797 12.34 -21.17 -6.09
N THR A 798 12.51 -20.03 -5.41
CA THR A 798 13.48 -19.00 -5.84
C THR A 798 14.92 -19.44 -5.60
N VAL A 799 15.18 -20.14 -4.48
CA VAL A 799 16.49 -20.75 -4.22
C VAL A 799 16.82 -21.80 -5.28
N ALA A 800 15.85 -22.62 -5.69
CA ALA A 800 16.04 -23.61 -6.75
C ALA A 800 16.38 -22.93 -8.09
N VAL A 801 15.65 -21.87 -8.47
CA VAL A 801 15.97 -21.09 -9.68
C VAL A 801 17.38 -20.50 -9.61
N LEU A 802 17.78 -19.94 -8.46
CA LEU A 802 19.12 -19.39 -8.26
C LEU A 802 20.20 -20.47 -8.43
N ALA A 803 20.04 -21.62 -7.77
CA ALA A 803 20.99 -22.74 -7.82
C ALA A 803 21.13 -23.30 -9.25
N VAL A 804 20.02 -23.51 -9.95
CA VAL A 804 19.99 -23.98 -11.33
C VAL A 804 20.73 -23.02 -12.27
N ASN A 805 20.49 -21.71 -12.14
CA ASN A 805 21.14 -20.72 -12.99
C ASN A 805 22.63 -20.58 -12.69
N VAL A 806 23.06 -20.68 -11.42
CA VAL A 806 24.48 -20.75 -11.06
C VAL A 806 25.15 -21.99 -11.67
N ALA A 807 24.50 -23.15 -11.57
CA ALA A 807 25.01 -24.38 -12.17
C ALA A 807 25.09 -24.28 -13.71
N ALA A 808 24.08 -23.68 -14.34
CA ALA A 808 24.05 -23.43 -15.78
C ALA A 808 25.20 -22.54 -16.25
N VAL A 809 25.52 -21.48 -15.51
CA VAL A 809 26.70 -20.64 -15.81
C VAL A 809 27.99 -21.43 -15.63
N GLY A 810 28.12 -22.19 -14.53
CA GLY A 810 29.31 -23.02 -14.27
C GLY A 810 29.58 -24.05 -15.37
N VAL A 811 28.55 -24.78 -15.82
CA VAL A 811 28.69 -25.74 -16.91
C VAL A 811 28.99 -25.05 -18.24
N ALA A 812 28.41 -23.89 -18.52
CA ALA A 812 28.75 -23.13 -19.73
C ALA A 812 30.22 -22.69 -19.75
N VAL A 813 30.75 -22.23 -18.60
CA VAL A 813 32.17 -21.92 -18.43
C VAL A 813 33.04 -23.16 -18.60
N GLY A 814 32.63 -24.29 -18.00
CA GLY A 814 33.31 -25.58 -18.18
C GLY A 814 33.37 -26.02 -19.65
N LYS A 815 32.24 -25.96 -20.37
CA LYS A 815 32.16 -26.25 -21.81
C LYS A 815 33.09 -25.35 -22.64
N ALA A 816 33.09 -24.05 -22.36
CA ALA A 816 33.98 -23.11 -23.06
C ALA A 816 35.46 -23.42 -22.81
N ALA A 817 35.80 -23.90 -21.60
CA ALA A 817 37.16 -24.30 -21.25
C ALA A 817 37.57 -25.63 -21.91
N THR A 818 36.65 -26.60 -22.06
CA THR A 818 36.97 -27.93 -22.63
C THR A 818 37.00 -27.95 -24.16
N TRP A 819 36.06 -27.27 -24.81
CA TRP A 819 35.88 -27.31 -26.28
C TRP A 819 36.47 -26.09 -27.01
N GLY A 820 36.90 -25.06 -26.27
CA GLY A 820 37.43 -23.80 -26.81
C GLY A 820 36.34 -22.81 -27.26
N LEU A 821 36.60 -21.52 -27.07
CA LEU A 821 35.62 -20.43 -27.29
C LEU A 821 35.14 -20.24 -28.74
N LEU A 822 35.88 -20.74 -29.73
CA LEU A 822 35.61 -20.51 -31.15
C LEU A 822 34.71 -21.58 -31.79
N THR A 823 34.29 -22.59 -31.03
CA THR A 823 33.37 -23.61 -31.53
C THR A 823 31.93 -23.10 -31.54
N GLU A 824 31.13 -23.56 -32.50
CA GLU A 824 29.69 -23.23 -32.59
C GLU A 824 28.95 -23.58 -31.27
N GLN A 825 29.33 -24.69 -30.65
CA GLN A 825 28.82 -25.14 -29.35
C GLN A 825 29.17 -24.16 -28.22
N ALA A 826 30.39 -23.61 -28.20
CA ALA A 826 30.80 -22.60 -27.22
C ALA A 826 30.09 -21.25 -27.45
N GLN A 827 29.90 -20.83 -28.70
CA GLN A 827 29.16 -19.60 -29.03
C GLN A 827 27.70 -19.66 -28.54
N HIS A 828 27.02 -20.79 -28.72
CA HIS A 828 25.67 -21.00 -28.21
C HIS A 828 25.62 -21.07 -26.68
N ALA A 829 26.59 -21.73 -26.03
CA ALA A 829 26.70 -21.75 -24.57
C ALA A 829 26.93 -20.35 -23.97
N VAL A 830 27.78 -19.54 -24.60
CA VAL A 830 28.04 -18.14 -24.22
C VAL A 830 26.79 -17.28 -24.38
N LEU A 831 26.00 -17.48 -25.44
CA LEU A 831 24.75 -16.75 -25.64
C LEU A 831 23.68 -17.12 -24.59
N GLY A 832 23.60 -18.40 -24.21
CA GLY A 832 22.76 -18.86 -23.10
C GLY A 832 23.20 -18.32 -21.74
N MET A 833 24.51 -18.12 -21.53
CA MET A 833 25.07 -17.54 -20.31
C MET A 833 24.57 -16.11 -20.06
N VAL A 834 24.35 -15.30 -21.10
CA VAL A 834 23.85 -13.92 -20.95
C VAL A 834 22.48 -13.91 -20.26
N PHE A 835 21.60 -14.84 -20.62
CA PHE A 835 20.27 -14.96 -20.02
C PHE A 835 20.35 -15.40 -18.56
N ASN A 836 21.20 -16.38 -18.23
CA ASN A 836 21.41 -16.84 -16.86
C ASN A 836 21.98 -15.74 -15.97
N VAL A 837 23.00 -15.03 -16.45
CA VAL A 837 23.59 -13.89 -15.73
C VAL A 837 22.54 -12.81 -15.49
N TRP A 838 21.65 -12.54 -16.46
CA TRP A 838 20.55 -11.60 -16.28
C TRP A 838 19.59 -12.05 -15.17
N ILE A 839 19.21 -13.34 -15.10
CA ILE A 839 18.39 -13.89 -14.00
C ILE A 839 19.11 -13.71 -12.66
N LEU A 840 20.43 -13.98 -12.59
CA LEU A 840 21.21 -13.79 -11.37
C LEU A 840 21.24 -12.31 -10.93
N VAL A 841 21.30 -11.37 -11.88
CA VAL A 841 21.20 -9.92 -11.60
C VAL A 841 19.82 -9.54 -11.09
N LEU A 842 18.75 -10.15 -11.62
CA LEU A 842 17.39 -9.92 -11.14
C LEU A 842 17.17 -10.48 -9.73
N LEU A 843 17.76 -11.64 -9.42
CA LEU A 843 17.66 -12.31 -8.11
C LEU A 843 18.75 -11.88 -7.10
N TYR A 844 19.63 -10.96 -7.47
CA TYR A 844 20.68 -10.45 -6.58
C TYR A 844 20.15 -9.92 -5.23
N PRO A 845 19.06 -9.12 -5.17
CA PRO A 845 18.53 -8.63 -3.89
C PRO A 845 17.98 -9.76 -3.01
N PHE A 846 17.44 -10.82 -3.62
CA PHE A 846 17.01 -12.01 -2.91
C PHE A 846 18.19 -12.76 -2.31
N ALA A 847 19.26 -12.96 -3.09
CA ALA A 847 20.48 -13.59 -2.61
C ALA A 847 21.09 -12.82 -1.42
N LEU A 848 21.12 -11.49 -1.49
CA LEU A 848 21.51 -10.66 -0.35
C LEU A 848 20.56 -10.77 0.85
N GLY A 849 19.26 -10.91 0.59
CA GLY A 849 18.24 -11.08 1.62
C GLY A 849 18.44 -12.37 2.41
N ILE A 850 18.63 -13.51 1.75
CA ILE A 850 18.83 -14.81 2.42
C ILE A 850 20.18 -14.94 3.13
N MET A 851 21.18 -14.12 2.78
CA MET A 851 22.46 -14.02 3.50
C MET A 851 22.35 -13.28 4.85
N GLY A 852 21.20 -12.65 5.13
CA GLY A 852 20.96 -11.92 6.37
C GLY A 852 21.99 -10.83 6.62
N GLN A 853 22.61 -10.84 7.80
CA GLN A 853 23.61 -9.82 8.20
C GLN A 853 24.82 -9.76 7.25
N TRP A 854 25.20 -10.88 6.63
CA TRP A 854 26.31 -10.94 5.67
C TRP A 854 25.96 -10.21 4.37
N GLY A 855 24.66 -10.07 4.08
CA GLY A 855 24.13 -9.27 2.97
C GLY A 855 24.39 -7.77 3.11
N LYS A 856 24.94 -7.28 4.24
CA LYS A 856 25.46 -5.90 4.35
C LYS A 856 26.72 -5.68 3.53
N LYS A 857 27.46 -6.74 3.21
CA LYS A 857 28.71 -6.69 2.42
C LYS A 857 28.51 -7.44 1.10
N PRO A 858 27.99 -6.78 0.03
CA PRO A 858 27.75 -7.42 -1.25
C PRO A 858 28.94 -8.13 -1.88
N ALA A 859 30.17 -7.71 -1.55
CA ALA A 859 31.39 -8.35 -2.01
C ALA A 859 31.45 -9.84 -1.61
N ILE A 860 30.92 -10.21 -0.44
CA ILE A 860 30.88 -11.61 0.00
C ILE A 860 30.04 -12.45 -0.97
N LEU A 861 28.86 -11.95 -1.35
CA LEU A 861 27.99 -12.64 -2.31
C LEU A 861 28.72 -12.84 -3.65
N PHE A 862 29.44 -11.83 -4.13
CA PHE A 862 30.19 -11.92 -5.38
C PHE A 862 31.28 -13.01 -5.31
N VAL A 863 32.06 -13.05 -4.23
CA VAL A 863 33.09 -14.09 -4.03
C VAL A 863 32.45 -15.48 -3.98
N LEU A 864 31.36 -15.65 -3.23
CA LEU A 864 30.64 -16.93 -3.14
C LEU A 864 30.10 -17.38 -4.50
N LEU A 865 29.55 -16.46 -5.30
CA LEU A 865 29.02 -16.75 -6.63
C LEU A 865 30.15 -17.21 -7.57
N VAL A 866 31.28 -16.50 -7.60
CA VAL A 866 32.44 -16.85 -8.42
C VAL A 866 33.00 -18.21 -8.02
N MET A 867 33.12 -18.47 -6.71
CA MET A 867 33.58 -19.77 -6.20
C MET A 867 32.61 -20.90 -6.58
N ALA A 868 31.30 -20.70 -6.46
CA ALA A 868 30.30 -21.70 -6.82
C ALA A 868 30.32 -22.02 -8.32
N ILE A 869 30.36 -20.98 -9.17
CA ILE A 869 30.47 -21.12 -10.63
C ILE A 869 31.77 -21.86 -10.99
N GLY A 870 32.90 -21.48 -10.38
CA GLY A 870 34.20 -22.12 -10.61
C GLY A 870 34.20 -23.59 -10.21
N THR A 871 33.64 -23.94 -9.05
CA THR A 871 33.51 -25.34 -8.60
C THR A 871 32.70 -26.17 -9.58
N VAL A 872 31.53 -25.67 -10.03
CA VAL A 872 30.72 -26.39 -11.03
C VAL A 872 31.46 -26.55 -12.35
N ALA A 873 32.18 -25.52 -12.80
CA ALA A 873 32.99 -25.58 -14.01
C ALA A 873 34.09 -26.65 -13.91
N VAL A 874 34.82 -26.71 -12.79
CA VAL A 874 35.85 -27.72 -12.54
C VAL A 874 35.24 -29.13 -12.50
N VAL A 875 34.10 -29.31 -11.83
CA VAL A 875 33.40 -30.61 -11.80
C VAL A 875 33.02 -31.05 -13.22
N TYR A 876 32.50 -30.14 -14.05
CA TYR A 876 32.18 -30.43 -15.44
C TYR A 876 33.43 -30.83 -16.25
N ILE A 877 34.53 -30.07 -16.13
CA ILE A 877 35.79 -30.36 -16.82
C ILE A 877 36.30 -31.75 -16.44
N SER A 878 36.40 -32.04 -15.13
CA SER A 878 36.85 -33.34 -14.62
C SER A 878 35.99 -34.49 -15.13
N PHE A 879 34.66 -34.32 -15.14
CA PHE A 879 33.75 -35.35 -15.64
C PHE A 879 33.90 -35.57 -17.15
N SER A 880 34.01 -34.48 -17.93
CA SER A 880 34.20 -34.55 -19.38
C SER A 880 35.55 -35.16 -19.80
N ALA A 881 36.60 -34.93 -19.01
CA ALA A 881 37.91 -35.53 -19.23
C ALA A 881 37.93 -37.03 -18.91
N THR A 882 37.08 -37.48 -17.98
CA THR A 882 37.01 -38.89 -17.54
C THR A 882 36.12 -39.74 -18.46
N TYR A 883 35.10 -39.15 -19.08
CA TYR A 883 34.15 -39.83 -19.98
C TYR A 883 34.06 -39.11 -21.34
N PRO A 884 35.06 -39.27 -22.23
CA PRO A 884 35.09 -38.61 -23.54
C PRO A 884 34.08 -39.18 -24.56
N VAL A 885 33.39 -40.28 -24.25
CA VAL A 885 32.46 -40.96 -25.16
C VAL A 885 31.01 -40.51 -24.88
N GLY A 886 30.32 -40.11 -25.94
CA GLY A 886 29.03 -39.44 -25.91
C GLY A 886 27.94 -40.17 -25.12
N TRP A 887 27.24 -39.41 -24.29
CA TRP A 887 25.98 -39.85 -23.66
C TRP A 887 24.88 -40.21 -24.68
N SER A 888 25.07 -39.86 -25.96
CA SER A 888 24.20 -40.25 -27.07
C SER A 888 24.13 -41.78 -27.25
N ASP A 889 25.25 -42.49 -27.07
CA ASP A 889 25.29 -43.93 -27.38
C ASP A 889 24.74 -44.78 -26.21
N MET A 890 24.92 -44.34 -24.97
CA MET A 890 24.34 -45.04 -23.81
C MET A 890 22.82 -44.81 -23.68
N ALA A 891 22.32 -43.60 -23.95
CA ALA A 891 20.89 -43.33 -23.91
C ALA A 891 20.11 -44.00 -25.07
N ALA A 892 20.73 -44.09 -26.26
CA ALA A 892 20.18 -44.87 -27.37
C ALA A 892 20.15 -46.38 -27.06
N SER A 893 21.14 -46.90 -26.33
CA SER A 893 21.16 -48.31 -25.93
C SER A 893 20.14 -48.67 -24.85
N SER A 894 19.73 -47.72 -23.98
CA SER A 894 18.76 -47.98 -22.91
C SER A 894 17.30 -47.81 -23.34
N LEU A 895 17.03 -47.19 -24.49
CA LEU A 895 15.69 -46.94 -25.04
C LEU A 895 15.35 -47.79 -26.28
N GLY A 896 16.27 -48.67 -26.71
CA GLY A 896 16.19 -49.41 -27.97
C GLY A 896 16.20 -50.93 -27.83
N THR A 897 15.36 -51.53 -26.99
CA THR A 897 15.02 -52.96 -27.07
C THR A 897 13.59 -53.23 -26.61
N SER A 898 12.58 -52.90 -27.43
CA SER A 898 11.24 -53.49 -27.29
C SER A 898 10.42 -53.55 -28.60
N GLU A 899 11.05 -53.60 -29.77
CA GLU A 899 10.34 -53.81 -31.05
C GLU A 899 11.15 -54.69 -32.00
N SER A 900 11.33 -55.98 -31.67
CA SER A 900 11.80 -56.97 -32.66
C SER A 900 11.46 -58.43 -32.31
N VAL A 901 10.24 -58.72 -31.82
CA VAL A 901 9.80 -60.11 -31.53
C VAL A 901 8.43 -60.49 -32.13
N ILE A 902 7.82 -59.70 -33.04
CA ILE A 902 6.48 -60.05 -33.60
C ILE A 902 6.45 -60.28 -35.13
N ALA A 903 7.58 -60.22 -35.85
CA ALA A 903 7.57 -60.45 -37.31
C ALA A 903 8.62 -61.48 -37.77
N ALA A 904 8.47 -62.73 -37.35
CA ALA A 904 9.11 -63.87 -38.01
C ALA A 904 8.25 -65.12 -37.81
N GLY A 905 7.25 -65.29 -38.69
CA GLY A 905 6.33 -66.42 -38.65
C GLY A 905 5.42 -66.49 -39.87
N SER A 906 5.98 -66.47 -41.09
CA SER A 906 5.29 -66.97 -42.30
C SER A 906 6.26 -67.15 -43.48
N SER A 907 6.97 -68.28 -43.55
CA SER A 907 7.33 -68.99 -44.79
C SER A 907 8.24 -70.18 -44.45
N GLY A 908 7.76 -71.40 -44.69
CA GLY A 908 8.51 -72.66 -44.56
C GLY A 908 7.84 -73.64 -43.62
#